data_AF-A0AB34FW29-F1
#
_entry.id   AF-A0AB34FW29-F1
#
_cell.length_a   1.000
_cell.length_b   1.000
_cell.length_c   1.000
_cell.angle_alpha   90.00
_cell.angle_beta   90.00
_cell.angle_gamma   90.00
#
_symmetry.space_group_name_H-M   'P 1'
#
loop_
_entity.id
_entity.type
_entity.pdbx_description
1 polymer ?
#
loop_
_entity_poly.entity_id
_entity_poly.type
_entity_poly.pdbx_seq_one_letter_code
_entity_poly.pdbx_strand_id
1 'polypeptide(L)'
;MWQLVRVLCHMQLWFSDGDPIKKIRGGQNVSSRAIVEHTGFLDLTEFRSGSSDLAIDANGALLSLRRWARAPSSCPGLDVAVPLLNLTLRVTDDGAFDLGFYALPDAVSDCYTTTPASGKLKPLPQVSEHDAAYIRHMIEHKYVPYNNIPDAPGKTVEEIRAIGRRLFPFTRHSFELAMSVYDWTTASFIRLVFMKIFQYTGIDPPPYPLDSESIAEQIWATNWSYYTPHNASYMRSFLMTPADSLASVKAQLANVSAELHRFSEVQNRLLGAAFRAVPRTAVLAKPRLYSGQLDIYQLGLAHFGIEFLECPLNAGPLGRELVTPFDDALASYAAVGRTVTTKMVWSFTDSLEDAMHYSNGIVLVAEPGEESWVWDAAAYITPLSDDSKKIEYTFAPGTRFVVKKVERVTVSDKPIVVITVQPEAAVARKTARRRRRVSLTLMLNVRHVFAISLFLPAAAFLLTLFFPQLLDFSATPQKPVAQDASSSPEQSSTTTSIMSSVRRAAPLIFPAKGRHTATVIFTHGLGDSGAGWADAVERWRHKPQLSEVKFILPNAPVIPITINNGYPMPGWFDVTSLGAAITSIESKLNEDKDGILESRKYLHSLIQAEVAAGIPTERVLLGGFSQGGAMSIFAGLTAPFKIAGIVGMSSWLLLHQTDQMIRYPLAQGSERLLKAMGYDVTLKTYSGMEHNACLEELDEVEAFIKSRLPPQGN
;
A
#
# COMPACT_ATOMS: atom_id res chain seq x y z
N MET A 1 22.32 17.92 1.91
CA MET A 1 23.10 17.27 2.98
C MET A 1 23.49 18.29 4.03
N TRP A 2 23.26 17.97 5.30
CA TRP A 2 23.49 18.80 6.48
C TRP A 2 23.88 17.92 7.67
N GLN A 3 24.40 18.51 8.74
CA GLN A 3 24.63 17.81 10.01
C GLN A 3 24.41 18.75 11.21
N LEU A 4 23.93 18.20 12.34
CA LEU A 4 23.84 18.94 13.60
C LEU A 4 25.20 18.94 14.30
N VAL A 5 25.90 20.09 14.26
CA VAL A 5 27.22 20.24 14.90
C VAL A 5 27.13 20.87 16.29
N ARG A 6 26.11 21.69 16.54
CA ARG A 6 25.87 22.35 17.82
C ARG A 6 24.44 22.09 18.26
N VAL A 7 24.27 21.28 19.31
CA VAL A 7 22.96 21.01 19.92
C VAL A 7 22.96 21.59 21.34
N LEU A 8 21.98 22.43 21.62
CA LEU A 8 21.73 23.05 22.92
C LEU A 8 20.36 22.58 23.41
N CYS A 9 20.33 21.41 24.04
CA CYS A 9 19.13 20.79 24.61
C CYS A 9 19.49 20.22 25.99
N HIS A 10 18.63 20.41 26.98
CA HIS A 10 18.82 19.84 28.33
C HIS A 10 18.35 18.39 28.44
N MET A 11 17.44 17.96 27.55
CA MET A 11 16.90 16.60 27.48
C MET A 11 17.73 15.72 26.52
N GLN A 12 17.58 14.40 26.60
CA GLN A 12 18.22 13.52 25.62
C GLN A 12 17.61 13.74 24.22
N LEU A 13 18.49 13.82 23.20
CA LEU A 13 18.10 13.95 21.79
C LEU A 13 18.70 12.80 20.99
N TRP A 14 17.89 12.13 20.17
CA TRP A 14 18.35 11.10 19.23
C TRP A 14 17.53 11.13 17.94
N PHE A 15 18.01 10.49 16.88
CA PHE A 15 17.24 10.32 15.65
C PHE A 15 16.53 8.98 15.63
N SER A 16 15.37 8.94 14.97
CA SER A 16 14.52 7.74 14.90
C SER A 16 15.15 6.54 14.17
N ASP A 17 16.19 6.77 13.36
CA ASP A 17 16.99 5.72 12.71
C ASP A 17 18.07 5.10 13.62
N GLY A 18 18.26 5.63 14.82
CA GLY A 18 19.29 5.17 15.77
C GLY A 18 20.71 5.64 15.44
N ASP A 19 20.90 6.37 14.34
CA ASP A 19 22.21 6.88 13.94
C ASP A 19 22.65 8.08 14.82
N PRO A 20 23.97 8.27 15.02
CA PRO A 20 24.51 9.39 15.81
C PRO A 20 23.98 10.77 15.37
N ILE A 21 23.82 11.69 16.33
CA ILE A 21 23.38 13.08 16.08
C ILE A 21 24.23 13.77 15.01
N LYS A 22 25.55 13.52 15.03
CA LYS A 22 26.54 14.07 14.11
C LYS A 22 26.59 13.39 12.73
N LYS A 23 25.78 12.36 12.46
CA LYS A 23 25.73 11.75 11.13
C LYS A 23 25.26 12.77 10.10
N ILE A 24 25.84 12.73 8.92
CA ILE A 24 25.42 13.55 7.77
C ILE A 24 24.05 13.06 7.28
N ARG A 25 23.12 14.01 7.12
CA ARG A 25 21.69 13.80 6.87
C ARG A 25 21.18 14.67 5.73
N GLY A 26 19.92 14.48 5.37
CA GLY A 26 19.29 15.14 4.24
C GLY A 26 19.48 14.36 2.93
N GLY A 27 19.37 15.09 1.82
CA GLY A 27 19.07 14.50 0.50
C GLY A 27 17.65 14.90 0.08
N GLN A 28 17.45 15.11 -1.21
CA GLN A 28 16.20 15.67 -1.72
C GLN A 28 15.02 14.76 -1.34
N ASN A 29 14.00 15.35 -0.72
CA ASN A 29 12.76 14.68 -0.31
C ASN A 29 12.88 13.69 0.88
N VAL A 30 14.04 13.61 1.54
CA VAL A 30 14.22 12.78 2.74
C VAL A 30 13.89 13.58 4.01
N SER A 31 13.00 13.04 4.84
CA SER A 31 12.68 13.59 6.17
C SER A 31 13.43 12.84 7.27
N SER A 32 14.22 13.56 8.08
CA SER A 32 14.91 13.02 9.25
C SER A 32 14.20 13.47 10.52
N ARG A 33 13.80 12.52 11.38
CA ARG A 33 13.15 12.83 12.67
C ARG A 33 14.14 12.80 13.82
N ALA A 34 14.34 13.95 14.45
CA ALA A 34 14.93 14.05 15.78
C ALA A 34 13.83 13.93 16.85
N ILE A 35 14.16 13.27 17.95
CA ILE A 35 13.28 12.99 19.08
C ILE A 35 13.90 13.63 20.30
N VAL A 36 13.10 14.36 21.05
CA VAL A 36 13.50 15.02 22.30
C VAL A 36 12.73 14.35 23.42
N GLU A 37 13.49 13.78 24.36
CA GLU A 37 12.98 12.97 25.47
C GLU A 37 11.81 13.65 26.18
N HIS A 38 10.72 12.89 26.38
CA HIS A 38 9.46 13.32 26.99
C HIS A 38 8.76 14.56 26.37
N THR A 39 9.35 15.20 25.36
CA THR A 39 8.95 16.54 24.90
C THR A 39 8.29 16.50 23.52
N GLY A 40 8.89 15.82 22.55
CA GLY A 40 8.32 15.79 21.19
C GLY A 40 9.27 15.40 20.06
N PHE A 41 8.83 15.64 18.83
CA PHE A 41 9.60 15.42 17.59
C PHE A 41 9.93 16.70 16.84
N LEU A 42 11.06 16.70 16.17
CA LEU A 42 11.43 17.65 15.12
C LEU A 42 11.65 16.89 13.81
N ASP A 43 10.71 17.05 12.88
CA ASP A 43 10.86 16.54 11.52
C ASP A 43 11.63 17.56 10.68
N LEU A 44 12.75 17.14 10.09
CA LEU A 44 13.63 17.95 9.26
C LEU A 44 13.62 17.42 7.82
N THR A 45 12.94 18.11 6.92
CA THR A 45 12.74 17.67 5.53
C THR A 45 13.46 18.60 4.56
N GLU A 46 14.52 18.11 3.89
CA GLU A 46 15.30 18.92 2.94
C GLU A 46 14.60 19.00 1.57
N PHE A 47 14.47 20.21 1.05
CA PHE A 47 13.99 20.46 -0.31
C PHE A 47 14.82 21.54 -1.02
N ARG A 48 14.81 21.46 -2.36
CA ARG A 48 15.63 22.30 -3.24
C ARG A 48 14.80 22.78 -4.43
N SER A 49 15.06 24.02 -4.87
CA SER A 49 14.49 24.59 -6.09
C SER A 49 15.63 24.95 -7.04
N GLY A 50 15.88 24.04 -8.00
CA GLY A 50 17.03 24.12 -8.91
C GLY A 50 18.38 24.25 -8.19
N SER A 51 19.30 24.99 -8.81
CA SER A 51 20.63 25.31 -8.29
C SER A 51 20.67 26.52 -7.34
N SER A 52 19.52 27.18 -7.09
CA SER A 52 19.48 28.54 -6.55
C SER A 52 18.97 28.63 -5.11
N ASP A 53 18.05 27.77 -4.68
CA ASP A 53 17.48 27.83 -3.33
C ASP A 53 17.47 26.45 -2.66
N LEU A 54 17.86 26.41 -1.39
CA LEU A 54 17.72 25.25 -0.50
C LEU A 54 16.92 25.66 0.74
N ALA A 55 16.03 24.79 1.19
CA ALA A 55 15.40 24.96 2.48
C ALA A 55 15.12 23.63 3.19
N ILE A 56 14.92 23.71 4.49
CA ILE A 56 14.61 22.59 5.37
C ILE A 56 13.33 22.95 6.12
N ASP A 57 12.25 22.20 5.87
CA ASP A 57 11.05 22.27 6.71
C ASP A 57 11.39 21.67 8.07
N ALA A 58 11.17 22.46 9.13
CA ALA A 58 11.32 22.08 10.52
C ALA A 58 9.95 22.22 11.20
N ASN A 59 9.15 21.16 11.18
CA ASN A 59 7.77 21.17 11.69
C ASN A 59 6.87 22.30 11.13
N GLY A 60 7.07 22.79 9.90
CA GLY A 60 6.34 23.95 9.33
C GLY A 60 7.05 25.30 9.49
N ALA A 61 8.16 25.37 10.23
CA ALA A 61 9.04 26.53 10.26
C ALA A 61 10.19 26.34 9.26
N LEU A 62 10.49 27.34 8.44
CA LEU A 62 11.38 27.17 7.29
C LEU A 62 12.79 27.73 7.50
N LEU A 63 13.78 26.84 7.58
CA LEU A 63 15.19 27.22 7.51
C LEU A 63 15.54 27.33 6.04
N SER A 64 15.92 28.51 5.54
CA SER A 64 16.20 28.69 4.11
C SER A 64 17.51 29.40 3.82
N LEU A 65 18.08 29.04 2.68
CA LEU A 65 19.28 29.59 2.07
C LEU A 65 18.90 29.98 0.63
N ARG A 66 18.71 31.28 0.38
CA ARG A 66 18.23 31.78 -0.93
C ARG A 66 19.28 32.63 -1.63
N ARG A 67 19.53 32.37 -2.93
CA ARG A 67 20.50 33.15 -3.72
C ARG A 67 20.02 34.58 -3.91
N TRP A 68 20.93 35.56 -3.90
CA TRP A 68 20.55 36.94 -4.19
C TRP A 68 20.09 37.11 -5.65
N ALA A 69 19.05 37.91 -5.88
CA ALA A 69 18.50 38.18 -7.22
C ALA A 69 19.49 38.85 -8.20
N ARG A 70 20.61 39.39 -7.69
CA ARG A 70 21.72 39.94 -8.47
C ARG A 70 23.07 39.29 -8.10
N ALA A 71 23.05 38.07 -7.56
CA ALA A 71 24.26 37.32 -7.26
C ALA A 71 25.13 37.18 -8.52
N PRO A 72 26.46 37.42 -8.44
CA PRO A 72 27.38 37.16 -9.54
C PRO A 72 27.21 35.78 -10.18
N SER A 73 27.53 35.66 -11.48
CA SER A 73 27.56 34.37 -12.17
C SER A 73 28.58 33.40 -11.56
N SER A 74 29.61 33.93 -10.89
CA SER A 74 30.61 33.16 -10.13
C SER A 74 30.09 32.57 -8.82
N CYS A 75 28.91 32.95 -8.33
CA CYS A 75 28.32 32.33 -7.13
C CYS A 75 27.98 30.86 -7.40
N PRO A 76 28.47 29.92 -6.56
CA PRO A 76 28.36 28.48 -6.80
C PRO A 76 26.90 28.01 -6.80
N GLY A 77 26.57 27.00 -7.60
CA GLY A 77 25.26 26.37 -7.60
C GLY A 77 25.10 25.38 -6.44
N LEU A 78 23.90 25.37 -5.83
CA LEU A 78 23.52 24.43 -4.77
C LEU A 78 23.17 23.02 -5.29
N ASP A 79 23.46 22.72 -6.54
CA ASP A 79 23.29 21.43 -7.21
C ASP A 79 24.62 20.70 -7.40
N VAL A 80 25.66 21.40 -7.84
CA VAL A 80 26.99 20.82 -8.14
C VAL A 80 28.00 20.98 -6.99
N ALA A 81 27.84 22.00 -6.13
CA ALA A 81 28.89 22.40 -5.18
C ALA A 81 28.36 22.79 -3.78
N VAL A 82 27.56 21.94 -3.13
CA VAL A 82 27.11 22.19 -1.74
C VAL A 82 28.16 21.69 -0.75
N PRO A 83 28.91 22.58 -0.07
CA PRO A 83 29.64 22.18 1.13
C PRO A 83 28.66 21.74 2.23
N LEU A 84 29.04 20.73 3.00
CA LEU A 84 28.24 20.16 4.08
C LEU A 84 27.70 21.26 5.02
N LEU A 85 26.37 21.41 5.08
CA LEU A 85 25.74 22.48 5.85
C LEU A 85 25.75 22.13 7.35
N ASN A 86 26.54 22.89 8.11
CA ASN A 86 26.65 22.75 9.55
C ASN A 86 25.50 23.51 10.24
N LEU A 87 24.63 22.78 10.94
CA LEU A 87 23.45 23.32 11.60
C LEU A 87 23.65 23.42 13.12
N THR A 88 23.03 24.44 13.70
CA THR A 88 22.82 24.61 15.14
C THR A 88 21.34 24.38 15.46
N LEU A 89 21.06 23.63 16.53
CA LEU A 89 19.73 23.38 17.07
C LEU A 89 19.72 23.70 18.57
N ARG A 90 18.83 24.60 18.99
CA ARG A 90 18.47 24.81 20.39
C ARG A 90 17.09 24.26 20.62
N VAL A 91 16.87 23.60 21.75
CA VAL A 91 15.54 23.16 22.22
C VAL A 91 15.40 23.52 23.70
N THR A 92 14.27 24.14 24.06
CA THR A 92 13.88 24.47 25.44
C THR A 92 12.95 23.41 26.01
N ASP A 93 12.86 23.36 27.34
CA ASP A 93 12.08 22.35 28.08
C ASP A 93 10.57 22.40 27.78
N ASP A 94 10.05 23.57 27.35
CA ASP A 94 8.67 23.74 26.88
C ASP A 94 8.47 23.30 25.41
N GLY A 95 9.47 22.68 24.80
CA GLY A 95 9.47 22.19 23.42
C GLY A 95 9.54 23.28 22.35
N ALA A 96 9.95 24.52 22.66
CA ALA A 96 10.34 25.46 21.61
C ALA A 96 11.70 25.06 21.02
N PHE A 97 11.93 25.38 19.75
CA PHE A 97 13.23 25.17 19.12
C PHE A 97 13.66 26.39 18.29
N ASP A 98 14.97 26.57 18.18
CA ASP A 98 15.63 27.45 17.20
C ASP A 98 16.60 26.60 16.37
N LEU A 99 16.45 26.63 15.05
CA LEU A 99 17.29 25.94 14.08
C LEU A 99 17.94 26.97 13.14
N GLY A 100 19.25 26.89 12.97
CA GLY A 100 20.01 27.84 12.15
C GLY A 100 21.28 27.22 11.56
N PHE A 101 21.98 28.00 10.73
CA PHE A 101 23.32 27.65 10.26
C PHE A 101 24.37 28.05 11.32
N TYR A 102 25.32 27.17 11.61
CA TYR A 102 26.36 27.41 12.62
C TYR A 102 27.57 28.16 12.05
N ALA A 103 28.00 27.78 10.84
CA ALA A 103 28.99 28.47 10.04
C ALA A 103 28.76 28.09 8.57
N LEU A 104 28.48 29.07 7.71
CA LEU A 104 28.48 28.88 6.27
C LEU A 104 29.90 29.18 5.74
N PRO A 105 30.38 28.45 4.71
CA PRO A 105 31.61 28.82 4.01
C PRO A 105 31.43 30.16 3.29
N ASP A 106 32.50 30.95 3.22
CA ASP A 106 32.49 32.34 2.72
C ASP A 106 31.85 32.46 1.31
N ALA A 107 32.22 31.54 0.40
CA ALA A 107 31.66 31.45 -0.96
C ALA A 107 30.14 31.20 -1.02
N VAL A 108 29.51 30.84 0.10
CA VAL A 108 28.06 30.70 0.26
C VAL A 108 27.48 31.91 1.00
N SER A 109 28.11 32.41 2.08
CA SER A 109 27.62 33.62 2.77
C SER A 109 27.63 34.86 1.88
N ASP A 110 28.57 34.96 0.95
CA ASP A 110 28.73 36.10 0.04
C ASP A 110 27.77 36.09 -1.15
N CYS A 111 26.89 35.09 -1.23
CA CYS A 111 26.02 34.84 -2.38
C CYS A 111 24.56 34.55 -1.98
N TYR A 112 24.29 34.24 -0.71
CA TYR A 112 23.03 33.71 -0.22
C TYR A 112 22.56 34.40 1.07
N THR A 113 21.26 34.65 1.16
CA THR A 113 20.60 35.10 2.41
C THR A 113 20.09 33.90 3.20
N THR A 114 20.40 33.86 4.49
CA THR A 114 19.87 32.86 5.44
C THR A 114 18.63 33.36 6.17
N THR A 115 17.61 32.51 6.32
CA THR A 115 16.51 32.72 7.28
C THR A 115 16.49 31.56 8.27
N PRO A 116 16.68 31.77 9.58
CA PRO A 116 16.58 30.72 10.60
C PRO A 116 15.12 30.27 10.81
N ALA A 117 14.92 29.06 11.32
CA ALA A 117 13.61 28.53 11.69
C ALA A 117 13.46 28.46 13.21
N SER A 118 12.36 28.99 13.74
CA SER A 118 11.97 28.78 15.13
C SER A 118 10.52 28.29 15.20
N GLY A 119 10.23 27.37 16.12
CA GLY A 119 8.92 26.74 16.19
C GLY A 119 8.70 25.92 17.47
N LYS A 120 7.77 24.99 17.39
CA LYS A 120 7.48 24.02 18.45
C LYS A 120 7.69 22.59 17.96
N LEU A 121 8.15 21.71 18.84
CA LEU A 121 8.16 20.28 18.59
C LEU A 121 6.72 19.76 18.40
N LYS A 122 6.55 18.73 17.57
CA LYS A 122 5.31 17.95 17.53
C LYS A 122 5.16 17.20 18.86
N PRO A 123 3.98 17.15 19.49
CA PRO A 123 3.79 16.40 20.71
C PRO A 123 3.97 14.90 20.46
N LEU A 124 4.50 14.18 21.46
CA LEU A 124 4.49 12.72 21.46
C LEU A 124 3.03 12.22 21.54
N PRO A 125 2.56 11.34 20.62
CA PRO A 125 1.24 10.74 20.73
C PRO A 125 1.10 9.94 22.03
N GLN A 126 -0.01 10.16 22.73
CA GLN A 126 -0.35 9.35 23.90
C GLN A 126 -0.77 7.95 23.44
N VAL A 127 -0.22 6.94 24.11
CA VAL A 127 -0.59 5.53 23.93
C VAL A 127 -1.01 5.00 25.30
N SER A 128 -2.27 4.61 25.43
CA SER A 128 -2.81 4.05 26.66
C SER A 128 -2.29 2.62 26.86
N GLU A 129 -1.80 2.30 28.07
CA GLU A 129 -1.42 0.93 28.43
C GLU A 129 -2.61 -0.03 28.26
N HIS A 130 -3.83 0.43 28.58
CA HIS A 130 -5.05 -0.36 28.42
C HIS A 130 -5.32 -0.68 26.94
N ASP A 131 -5.18 0.31 26.05
CA ASP A 131 -5.38 0.11 24.61
C ASP A 131 -4.30 -0.79 24.00
N ALA A 132 -3.04 -0.62 24.43
CA ALA A 132 -1.93 -1.44 24.00
C ALA A 132 -2.05 -2.90 24.49
N ALA A 133 -2.40 -3.11 25.76
CA ALA A 133 -2.64 -4.45 26.32
C ALA A 133 -3.83 -5.15 25.64
N TYR A 134 -4.90 -4.42 25.33
CA TYR A 134 -6.04 -4.94 24.58
C TYR A 134 -5.64 -5.38 23.17
N ILE A 135 -4.93 -4.54 22.41
CA ILE A 135 -4.50 -4.92 21.05
C ILE A 135 -3.44 -6.04 21.08
N ARG A 136 -2.58 -6.09 22.10
CA ARG A 136 -1.67 -7.23 22.32
C ARG A 136 -2.42 -8.54 22.49
N HIS A 137 -3.50 -8.55 23.28
CA HIS A 137 -4.38 -9.72 23.40
C HIS A 137 -5.00 -10.10 22.03
N MET A 138 -5.46 -9.13 21.25
CA MET A 138 -5.99 -9.38 19.89
C MET A 138 -4.91 -9.95 18.93
N ILE A 139 -3.65 -9.54 19.10
CA ILE A 139 -2.51 -10.06 18.34
C ILE A 139 -2.21 -11.52 18.74
N GLU A 140 -2.11 -11.80 20.04
CA GLU A 140 -1.87 -13.15 20.57
C GLU A 140 -2.94 -14.15 20.12
N HIS A 141 -4.20 -13.71 20.03
CA HIS A 141 -5.33 -14.52 19.58
C HIS A 141 -5.55 -14.50 18.06
N LYS A 142 -4.63 -13.91 17.28
CA LYS A 142 -4.66 -13.87 15.81
C LYS A 142 -5.92 -13.22 15.23
N TYR A 143 -6.44 -12.19 15.91
CA TYR A 143 -7.39 -11.24 15.34
C TYR A 143 -6.67 -10.06 14.65
N VAL A 144 -5.38 -9.87 14.96
CA VAL A 144 -4.48 -8.88 14.35
C VAL A 144 -3.10 -9.54 14.12
N PRO A 145 -2.51 -9.51 12.92
CA PRO A 145 -3.11 -9.05 11.69
C PRO A 145 -4.11 -10.08 11.16
N TYR A 146 -4.79 -9.75 10.07
CA TYR A 146 -5.47 -10.73 9.24
C TYR A 146 -4.52 -11.85 8.77
N ASN A 147 -4.92 -13.12 8.92
CA ASN A 147 -4.06 -14.28 8.63
C ASN A 147 -4.50 -15.05 7.39
N ASN A 148 -3.54 -15.69 6.71
CA ASN A 148 -3.77 -16.59 5.57
C ASN A 148 -4.45 -15.92 4.36
N ILE A 149 -3.93 -14.78 3.90
CA ILE A 149 -4.17 -14.29 2.53
C ILE A 149 -3.16 -15.03 1.63
N PRO A 150 -3.59 -15.89 0.69
CA PRO A 150 -2.71 -16.41 -0.35
C PRO A 150 -2.10 -15.28 -1.17
N ASP A 151 -0.85 -15.47 -1.58
CA ASP A 151 -0.09 -14.59 -2.49
C ASP A 151 0.20 -13.14 -2.01
N ALA A 152 -0.26 -12.75 -0.80
CA ALA A 152 0.17 -11.50 -0.17
C ALA A 152 1.59 -11.64 0.44
N PRO A 153 2.56 -10.75 0.12
CA PRO A 153 3.89 -10.77 0.71
C PRO A 153 3.85 -10.30 2.18
N GLY A 154 3.55 -11.21 3.10
CA GLY A 154 3.46 -10.91 4.52
C GLY A 154 4.81 -10.56 5.16
N LYS A 155 4.82 -9.55 6.03
CA LYS A 155 6.00 -9.24 6.88
C LYS A 155 6.02 -10.13 8.11
N THR A 156 7.21 -10.59 8.49
CA THR A 156 7.42 -11.31 9.74
C THR A 156 7.15 -10.40 10.95
N VAL A 157 6.83 -11.01 12.10
CA VAL A 157 6.66 -10.28 13.37
C VAL A 157 7.95 -9.52 13.73
N GLU A 158 9.11 -10.10 13.42
CA GLU A 158 10.44 -9.55 13.64
C GLU A 158 10.70 -8.30 12.79
N GLU A 159 10.30 -8.31 11.51
CA GLU A 159 10.35 -7.13 10.63
C GLU A 159 9.42 -6.03 11.14
N ILE A 160 8.15 -6.36 11.47
CA ILE A 160 7.20 -5.38 12.01
C ILE A 160 7.72 -4.77 13.32
N ARG A 161 8.38 -5.56 14.19
CA ARG A 161 9.07 -5.07 15.40
C ARG A 161 10.28 -4.20 15.09
N ALA A 162 11.04 -4.49 14.02
CA ALA A 162 12.19 -3.66 13.62
C ALA A 162 11.72 -2.31 13.05
N ILE A 163 10.73 -2.33 12.15
CA ILE A 163 10.15 -1.11 11.56
C ILE A 163 9.41 -0.29 12.63
N GLY A 164 8.67 -0.94 13.53
CA GLY A 164 8.00 -0.29 14.67
C GLY A 164 8.98 0.41 15.61
N ARG A 165 10.08 -0.25 15.98
CA ARG A 165 11.16 0.40 16.76
C ARG A 165 11.77 1.60 16.03
N ARG A 166 11.89 1.57 14.70
CA ARG A 166 12.40 2.70 13.90
C ARG A 166 11.42 3.87 13.78
N LEU A 167 10.12 3.59 13.59
CA LEU A 167 9.12 4.66 13.38
C LEU A 167 8.56 5.20 14.69
N PHE A 168 8.43 4.36 15.72
CA PHE A 168 7.83 4.70 17.01
C PHE A 168 8.75 4.50 18.25
N PRO A 169 10.06 4.86 18.21
CA PRO A 169 11.00 4.65 19.32
C PRO A 169 10.71 5.47 20.58
N PHE A 170 9.71 6.35 20.57
CA PHE A 170 9.29 7.17 21.70
C PHE A 170 8.43 6.42 22.72
N THR A 171 8.02 5.18 22.41
CA THR A 171 7.14 4.38 23.26
C THR A 171 7.57 2.91 23.29
N ARG A 172 7.37 2.26 24.44
CA ARG A 172 7.53 0.81 24.57
C ARG A 172 6.50 0.03 23.74
N HIS A 173 5.39 0.66 23.37
CA HIS A 173 4.29 0.10 22.58
C HIS A 173 4.50 0.23 21.06
N SER A 174 5.76 0.30 20.63
CA SER A 174 6.13 0.50 19.23
C SER A 174 5.67 -0.65 18.32
N PHE A 175 5.54 -1.86 18.87
CA PHE A 175 5.03 -3.03 18.15
C PHE A 175 3.51 -2.97 17.94
N GLU A 176 2.75 -2.61 18.96
CA GLU A 176 1.28 -2.50 18.88
C GLU A 176 0.85 -1.38 17.92
N LEU A 177 1.59 -0.26 17.90
CA LEU A 177 1.40 0.80 16.88
C LEU A 177 1.71 0.27 15.47
N ALA A 178 2.86 -0.37 15.27
CA ALA A 178 3.26 -0.91 13.96
C ALA A 178 2.30 -1.98 13.44
N MET A 179 1.85 -2.87 14.32
CA MET A 179 0.90 -3.91 13.98
C MET A 179 -0.50 -3.36 13.70
N SER A 180 -0.91 -2.27 14.36
CA SER A 180 -2.17 -1.57 14.03
C SER A 180 -2.14 -0.95 12.63
N VAL A 181 -0.99 -0.41 12.19
CA VAL A 181 -0.79 0.10 10.82
C VAL A 181 -0.75 -1.04 9.81
N TYR A 182 0.01 -2.10 10.08
CA TYR A 182 0.12 -3.26 9.19
C TYR A 182 -1.24 -3.94 8.99
N ASP A 183 -2.03 -4.16 10.06
CA ASP A 183 -3.38 -4.70 9.93
C ASP A 183 -4.32 -3.80 9.11
N TRP A 184 -4.13 -2.47 9.15
CA TRP A 184 -4.88 -1.53 8.29
C TRP A 184 -4.56 -1.67 6.78
N THR A 185 -3.36 -2.12 6.38
CA THR A 185 -3.08 -2.34 4.94
C THR A 185 -3.53 -3.72 4.48
N THR A 186 -3.57 -4.71 5.37
CA THR A 186 -4.22 -6.00 5.10
C THR A 186 -5.75 -5.88 4.95
N ALA A 187 -6.37 -6.97 4.50
CA ALA A 187 -7.82 -7.23 4.49
C ALA A 187 -8.65 -6.70 5.68
N SER A 188 -8.08 -6.62 6.88
CA SER A 188 -8.73 -6.08 8.08
C SER A 188 -9.21 -4.64 7.92
N PHE A 189 -8.73 -3.89 6.92
CA PHE A 189 -9.29 -2.58 6.58
C PHE A 189 -10.81 -2.63 6.38
N ILE A 190 -11.37 -3.71 5.81
CA ILE A 190 -12.81 -3.85 5.55
C ILE A 190 -13.63 -3.72 6.85
N ARG A 191 -13.17 -4.36 7.93
CA ARG A 191 -13.77 -4.21 9.27
C ARG A 191 -13.67 -2.78 9.77
N LEU A 192 -12.52 -2.14 9.60
CA LEU A 192 -12.29 -0.78 10.08
C LEU A 192 -13.13 0.25 9.29
N VAL A 193 -13.37 0.00 8.00
CA VAL A 193 -14.32 0.75 7.15
C VAL A 193 -15.75 0.56 7.67
N PHE A 194 -16.27 -0.67 7.68
CA PHE A 194 -17.66 -0.95 8.04
C PHE A 194 -18.01 -0.44 9.44
N MET A 195 -17.13 -0.67 10.42
CA MET A 195 -17.35 -0.21 11.80
C MET A 195 -17.21 1.31 11.99
N LYS A 196 -16.89 2.09 10.94
CA LYS A 196 -16.77 3.55 11.00
C LYS A 196 -17.75 4.28 10.09
N ILE A 197 -17.94 3.86 8.85
CA ILE A 197 -18.86 4.56 7.94
C ILE A 197 -20.32 4.42 8.43
N PHE A 198 -20.68 3.23 8.92
CA PHE A 198 -22.01 2.89 9.46
C PHE A 198 -22.22 3.33 10.93
N GLN A 199 -21.46 4.32 11.43
CA GLN A 199 -21.71 4.95 12.73
C GLN A 199 -22.61 6.19 12.60
N TYR A 200 -23.62 6.29 13.47
CA TYR A 200 -24.44 7.51 13.66
C TYR A 200 -23.69 8.52 14.55
N THR A 201 -22.67 9.19 13.98
CA THR A 201 -21.72 10.04 14.72
C THR A 201 -22.30 11.36 15.25
N GLY A 202 -23.58 11.65 15.03
CA GLY A 202 -24.29 12.84 15.50
C GLY A 202 -25.21 12.61 16.70
N ILE A 203 -25.15 11.42 17.32
CA ILE A 203 -25.97 11.03 18.48
C ILE A 203 -25.06 10.83 19.69
N ASP A 204 -25.18 11.72 20.68
CA ASP A 204 -24.41 11.67 21.92
C ASP A 204 -25.11 10.88 23.03
N PRO A 205 -24.35 10.29 23.99
CA PRO A 205 -22.89 10.21 24.03
C PRO A 205 -22.34 8.95 23.34
N PRO A 206 -21.03 8.91 23.01
CA PRO A 206 -20.35 7.69 22.56
C PRO A 206 -20.45 6.54 23.60
N PRO A 207 -20.40 5.26 23.19
CA PRO A 207 -20.10 4.77 21.83
C PRO A 207 -21.23 5.03 20.83
N TYR A 208 -20.89 5.55 19.64
CA TYR A 208 -21.89 5.93 18.64
C TYR A 208 -22.69 4.71 18.15
N PRO A 209 -24.04 4.80 18.06
CA PRO A 209 -24.84 3.70 17.53
C PRO A 209 -24.37 3.27 16.13
N LEU A 210 -24.57 1.99 15.82
CA LEU A 210 -24.18 1.36 14.56
C LEU A 210 -25.41 0.94 13.76
N ASP A 211 -25.39 1.20 12.45
CA ASP A 211 -26.30 0.58 11.51
C ASP A 211 -25.87 -0.89 11.27
N SER A 212 -26.31 -1.75 12.18
CA SER A 212 -25.89 -3.17 12.22
C SER A 212 -26.52 -4.00 11.11
N GLU A 213 -27.66 -3.57 10.55
CA GLU A 213 -28.29 -4.25 9.41
C GLU A 213 -27.41 -4.07 8.16
N SER A 214 -27.01 -2.83 7.85
CA SER A 214 -26.07 -2.55 6.76
C SER A 214 -24.74 -3.24 6.96
N ILE A 215 -24.15 -3.22 8.16
CA ILE A 215 -22.89 -3.93 8.43
C ILE A 215 -23.02 -5.43 8.13
N ALA A 216 -24.10 -6.08 8.56
CA ALA A 216 -24.31 -7.51 8.29
C ALA A 216 -24.53 -7.80 6.79
N GLU A 217 -25.24 -6.93 6.08
CA GLU A 217 -25.47 -7.06 4.64
C GLU A 217 -24.18 -6.87 3.85
N GLN A 218 -23.34 -5.91 4.23
CA GLN A 218 -22.04 -5.68 3.61
C GLN A 218 -21.04 -6.81 3.90
N ILE A 219 -21.02 -7.36 5.13
CA ILE A 219 -20.26 -8.59 5.44
C ILE A 219 -20.73 -9.74 4.55
N TRP A 220 -22.03 -9.98 4.45
CA TRP A 220 -22.61 -11.07 3.65
C TRP A 220 -22.37 -10.91 2.14
N ALA A 221 -22.48 -9.69 1.61
CA ALA A 221 -22.30 -9.40 0.19
C ALA A 221 -20.82 -9.35 -0.24
N THR A 222 -19.87 -9.39 0.71
CA THR A 222 -18.44 -9.37 0.37
C THR A 222 -18.06 -10.64 -0.38
N ASN A 223 -17.62 -10.48 -1.64
CA ASN A 223 -17.14 -11.57 -2.50
C ASN A 223 -15.85 -11.17 -3.23
N TRP A 224 -14.90 -10.59 -2.49
CA TRP A 224 -13.65 -10.07 -3.06
C TRP A 224 -12.51 -11.04 -2.75
N SER A 225 -12.14 -11.88 -3.71
CA SER A 225 -11.11 -12.90 -3.55
C SER A 225 -11.38 -13.80 -2.33
N TYR A 226 -10.47 -13.83 -1.34
CA TYR A 226 -10.63 -14.62 -0.12
C TYR A 226 -11.56 -13.99 0.93
N TYR A 227 -12.02 -12.77 0.72
CA TYR A 227 -12.92 -12.06 1.63
C TYR A 227 -14.36 -12.44 1.30
N THR A 228 -14.81 -13.53 1.92
CA THR A 228 -16.18 -14.06 1.77
C THR A 228 -16.71 -14.54 3.13
N PRO A 229 -18.04 -14.56 3.36
CA PRO A 229 -18.65 -15.07 4.59
C PRO A 229 -18.27 -16.51 4.94
N HIS A 230 -17.88 -17.31 3.95
CA HIS A 230 -17.46 -18.70 4.14
C HIS A 230 -15.98 -18.82 4.56
N ASN A 231 -15.19 -17.76 4.41
CA ASN A 231 -13.78 -17.76 4.79
C ASN A 231 -13.62 -17.54 6.31
N ALA A 232 -12.98 -18.52 6.97
CA ALA A 232 -12.77 -18.49 8.42
C ALA A 232 -11.88 -17.34 8.91
N SER A 233 -10.85 -16.93 8.15
CA SER A 233 -10.05 -15.74 8.48
C SER A 233 -10.87 -14.46 8.34
N TYR A 234 -11.68 -14.35 7.27
CA TYR A 234 -12.56 -13.21 7.02
C TYR A 234 -13.51 -12.97 8.19
N MET A 235 -14.33 -13.95 8.51
CA MET A 235 -15.29 -13.87 9.62
C MET A 235 -14.59 -13.70 10.97
N ARG A 236 -13.42 -14.33 11.18
CA ARG A 236 -12.65 -14.16 12.42
C ARG A 236 -12.20 -12.71 12.66
N SER A 237 -11.92 -11.92 11.64
CA SER A 237 -11.60 -10.49 11.84
C SER A 237 -12.76 -9.75 12.51
N PHE A 238 -14.00 -10.13 12.19
CA PHE A 238 -15.24 -9.60 12.79
C PHE A 238 -15.62 -10.30 14.12
N LEU A 239 -14.74 -11.13 14.68
CA LEU A 239 -14.97 -12.00 15.85
C LEU A 239 -16.03 -13.11 15.60
N MET A 240 -16.30 -13.43 14.33
CA MET A 240 -17.32 -14.40 13.90
C MET A 240 -16.71 -15.71 13.38
N THR A 241 -17.58 -16.65 13.05
CA THR A 241 -17.29 -17.92 12.35
C THR A 241 -17.88 -17.89 10.94
N PRO A 242 -17.43 -18.78 10.02
CA PRO A 242 -18.04 -18.93 8.70
C PRO A 242 -19.57 -18.96 8.74
N ALA A 243 -20.20 -18.30 7.77
CA ALA A 243 -21.64 -18.18 7.67
C ALA A 243 -22.12 -18.53 6.26
N ASP A 244 -23.16 -19.35 6.17
CA ASP A 244 -23.77 -19.79 4.90
C ASP A 244 -25.06 -19.02 4.57
N SER A 245 -25.41 -17.99 5.35
CA SER A 245 -26.56 -17.10 5.07
C SER A 245 -26.44 -15.74 5.76
N LEU A 246 -27.09 -14.72 5.20
CA LEU A 246 -27.26 -13.40 5.82
C LEU A 246 -27.88 -13.49 7.22
N ALA A 247 -28.83 -14.41 7.43
CA ALA A 247 -29.44 -14.63 8.74
C ALA A 247 -28.43 -15.10 9.79
N SER A 248 -27.48 -15.97 9.41
CA SER A 248 -26.36 -16.37 10.26
C SER A 248 -25.43 -15.18 10.56
N VAL A 249 -25.10 -14.34 9.57
CA VAL A 249 -24.30 -13.13 9.78
C VAL A 249 -24.99 -12.16 10.74
N LYS A 250 -26.28 -11.86 10.56
CA LYS A 250 -27.07 -10.98 11.45
C LYS A 250 -27.11 -11.53 12.88
N ALA A 251 -27.33 -12.83 13.07
CA ALA A 251 -27.32 -13.47 14.38
C ALA A 251 -25.93 -13.46 15.06
N GLN A 252 -24.85 -13.70 14.30
CA GLN A 252 -23.48 -13.62 14.82
C GLN A 252 -23.10 -12.17 15.17
N LEU A 253 -23.45 -11.18 14.34
CA LEU A 253 -23.19 -9.76 14.61
C LEU A 253 -23.88 -9.28 15.89
N ALA A 254 -25.13 -9.66 16.10
CA ALA A 254 -25.85 -9.31 17.35
C ALA A 254 -25.10 -9.78 18.61
N ASN A 255 -24.44 -10.94 18.55
CA ASN A 255 -23.69 -11.50 19.68
C ASN A 255 -22.32 -10.83 19.93
N VAL A 256 -21.68 -10.27 18.88
CA VAL A 256 -20.31 -9.73 18.98
C VAL A 256 -20.21 -8.20 18.86
N SER A 257 -21.29 -7.52 18.46
CA SER A 257 -21.30 -6.08 18.10
C SER A 257 -20.63 -5.18 19.14
N ALA A 258 -20.91 -5.37 20.43
CA ALA A 258 -20.32 -4.56 21.50
C ALA A 258 -18.78 -4.69 21.58
N GLU A 259 -18.24 -5.91 21.47
CA GLU A 259 -16.80 -6.16 21.55
C GLU A 259 -16.11 -5.83 20.22
N LEU A 260 -16.76 -6.07 19.09
CA LEU A 260 -16.28 -5.66 17.76
C LEU A 260 -16.18 -4.13 17.63
N HIS A 261 -17.15 -3.40 18.20
CA HIS A 261 -17.12 -1.95 18.27
C HIS A 261 -15.98 -1.46 19.15
N ARG A 262 -15.81 -2.04 20.35
CA ARG A 262 -14.67 -1.76 21.23
C ARG A 262 -13.33 -2.00 20.52
N PHE A 263 -13.20 -3.12 19.81
CA PHE A 263 -12.01 -3.47 19.04
C PHE A 263 -11.69 -2.42 17.98
N SER A 264 -12.69 -2.02 17.18
CA SER A 264 -12.55 -0.93 16.19
C SER A 264 -12.09 0.38 16.85
N GLU A 265 -12.69 0.79 17.97
CA GLU A 265 -12.34 2.05 18.63
C GLU A 265 -10.93 2.03 19.22
N VAL A 266 -10.50 0.93 19.86
CA VAL A 266 -9.14 0.80 20.40
C VAL A 266 -8.13 0.87 19.26
N GLN A 267 -8.34 0.09 18.19
CA GLN A 267 -7.40 0.05 17.06
C GLN A 267 -7.31 1.40 16.35
N ASN A 268 -8.42 2.10 16.13
CA ASN A 268 -8.42 3.43 15.52
C ASN A 268 -7.65 4.47 16.36
N ARG A 269 -7.68 4.38 17.70
CA ARG A 269 -6.86 5.24 18.56
C ARG A 269 -5.37 4.97 18.39
N LEU A 270 -4.95 3.71 18.34
CA LEU A 270 -3.56 3.34 18.09
C LEU A 270 -3.11 3.73 16.68
N LEU A 271 -3.94 3.50 15.67
CA LEU A 271 -3.68 3.86 14.27
C LEU A 271 -3.48 5.37 14.09
N GLY A 272 -4.38 6.18 14.68
CA GLY A 272 -4.24 7.63 14.69
C GLY A 272 -3.02 8.12 15.49
N ALA A 273 -2.61 7.42 16.55
CA ALA A 273 -1.37 7.71 17.27
C ALA A 273 -0.13 7.38 16.42
N ALA A 274 -0.13 6.25 15.72
CA ALA A 274 0.93 5.83 14.81
C ALA A 274 1.11 6.85 13.68
N PHE A 275 0.05 7.22 12.96
CA PHE A 275 0.12 8.16 11.82
C PHE A 275 0.68 9.53 12.20
N ARG A 276 0.29 10.09 13.36
CA ARG A 276 0.88 11.35 13.89
C ARG A 276 2.38 11.24 14.18
N ALA A 277 2.90 10.03 14.33
CA ALA A 277 4.31 9.69 14.51
C ALA A 277 4.92 8.95 13.32
N VAL A 278 4.47 9.20 12.08
CA VAL A 278 5.21 8.83 10.85
C VAL A 278 5.94 10.06 10.27
N PRO A 279 7.14 9.95 9.69
CA PRO A 279 7.82 11.08 9.03
C PRO A 279 7.00 11.65 7.86
N ARG A 280 7.17 12.95 7.58
CA ARG A 280 6.47 13.64 6.48
C ARG A 280 7.15 13.43 5.13
N THR A 281 6.39 13.63 4.05
CA THR A 281 6.91 13.67 2.67
C THR A 281 6.84 15.09 2.10
N ALA A 282 7.86 15.50 1.34
CA ALA A 282 7.89 16.81 0.68
C ALA A 282 6.88 16.89 -0.49
N VAL A 283 6.19 18.01 -0.62
CA VAL A 283 5.25 18.26 -1.74
C VAL A 283 5.98 18.28 -3.08
N LEU A 284 7.22 18.77 -3.13
CA LEU A 284 8.05 18.72 -4.34
C LEU A 284 8.40 17.29 -4.79
N ALA A 285 8.33 16.31 -3.89
CA ALA A 285 8.49 14.89 -4.22
C ALA A 285 7.22 14.28 -4.80
N LYS A 286 6.07 14.71 -4.26
CA LYS A 286 4.73 14.16 -4.47
C LYS A 286 3.76 15.34 -4.53
N PRO A 287 3.60 15.99 -5.70
CA PRO A 287 2.83 17.23 -5.82
C PRO A 287 1.33 17.01 -5.66
N ARG A 288 0.86 15.78 -5.87
CA ARG A 288 -0.50 15.30 -5.66
C ARG A 288 -0.46 13.89 -5.09
N LEU A 289 -1.54 13.48 -4.44
CA LEU A 289 -1.80 12.10 -4.04
C LEU A 289 -3.15 11.67 -4.61
N TYR A 290 -3.31 10.39 -4.92
CA TYR A 290 -4.46 9.82 -5.62
C TYR A 290 -5.07 8.69 -4.79
N SER A 291 -6.38 8.65 -4.66
CA SER A 291 -7.09 7.52 -4.04
C SER A 291 -8.17 7.04 -4.99
N GLY A 292 -8.06 5.79 -5.43
CA GLY A 292 -9.23 5.06 -5.89
C GLY A 292 -10.09 4.80 -4.67
N GLN A 293 -11.29 5.37 -4.61
CA GLN A 293 -12.23 4.96 -3.58
C GLN A 293 -12.56 3.49 -3.87
N LEU A 294 -12.22 2.64 -2.90
CA LEU A 294 -12.08 1.22 -3.12
C LEU A 294 -13.35 0.62 -3.73
N ASP A 295 -13.18 -0.19 -4.78
CA ASP A 295 -14.21 -1.04 -5.36
C ASP A 295 -14.51 -2.24 -4.45
N ILE A 296 -14.95 -1.89 -3.24
CA ILE A 296 -15.84 -2.68 -2.42
C ILE A 296 -17.18 -2.68 -3.18
N TYR A 297 -17.27 -3.52 -4.23
CA TYR A 297 -18.38 -3.60 -5.19
C TYR A 297 -19.78 -3.56 -4.53
N GLN A 298 -19.89 -4.11 -3.32
CA GLN A 298 -21.09 -4.18 -2.50
C GLN A 298 -21.51 -2.86 -1.82
N LEU A 299 -20.60 -1.90 -1.62
CA LEU A 299 -20.94 -0.55 -1.14
C LEU A 299 -21.47 0.32 -2.29
N GLY A 300 -20.78 0.33 -3.43
CA GLY A 300 -21.09 1.23 -4.54
C GLY A 300 -21.08 2.72 -4.17
N LEU A 301 -21.55 3.57 -5.09
CA LEU A 301 -21.42 5.03 -4.97
C LEU A 301 -22.28 5.66 -3.85
N ALA A 302 -23.37 5.00 -3.43
CA ALA A 302 -24.32 5.54 -2.46
C ALA A 302 -23.84 5.51 -1.00
N HIS A 303 -22.69 4.89 -0.72
CA HIS A 303 -22.06 4.91 0.60
C HIS A 303 -20.95 5.96 0.75
N PHE A 304 -20.47 6.57 -0.35
CA PHE A 304 -19.44 7.62 -0.28
C PHE A 304 -19.85 8.81 0.62
N GLY A 305 -21.13 9.20 0.59
CA GLY A 305 -21.64 10.31 1.39
C GLY A 305 -21.61 10.05 2.91
N ILE A 306 -21.77 8.80 3.35
CA ILE A 306 -21.80 8.47 4.79
C ILE A 306 -20.42 8.37 5.43
N GLU A 307 -19.35 8.48 4.65
CA GLU A 307 -17.97 8.56 5.14
C GLU A 307 -17.67 9.89 5.87
N PHE A 308 -18.57 10.86 5.80
CA PHE A 308 -18.38 12.22 6.33
C PHE A 308 -19.19 12.48 7.59
N LEU A 309 -18.60 13.24 8.54
CA LEU A 309 -19.30 13.70 9.75
C LEU A 309 -20.44 14.68 9.43
N GLU A 310 -20.33 15.41 8.31
CA GLU A 310 -21.32 16.37 7.82
C GLU A 310 -22.55 15.70 7.18
N CYS A 311 -22.56 14.36 7.02
CA CYS A 311 -23.73 13.63 6.51
C CYS A 311 -24.93 13.80 7.48
N PRO A 312 -26.10 14.32 7.04
CA PRO A 312 -27.23 14.56 7.93
C PRO A 312 -27.78 13.31 8.62
N LEU A 313 -27.62 12.13 8.00
CA LEU A 313 -28.07 10.85 8.58
C LEU A 313 -27.33 10.47 9.86
N ASN A 314 -26.17 11.08 10.14
CA ASN A 314 -25.43 10.88 11.39
C ASN A 314 -26.24 11.25 12.64
N ALA A 315 -27.23 12.14 12.50
CA ALA A 315 -28.16 12.53 13.57
C ALA A 315 -29.39 11.60 13.70
N GLY A 316 -29.47 10.55 12.89
CA GLY A 316 -30.56 9.57 12.90
C GLY A 316 -31.74 9.92 11.97
N PRO A 317 -32.94 9.35 12.20
CA PRO A 317 -33.29 8.46 13.31
C PRO A 317 -32.53 7.11 13.27
N LEU A 318 -32.38 6.48 14.44
CA LEU A 318 -31.78 5.15 14.55
C LEU A 318 -32.61 4.08 13.82
N GLY A 319 -31.92 3.09 13.25
CA GLY A 319 -32.54 2.02 12.47
C GLY A 319 -32.92 2.43 11.03
N ARG A 320 -32.61 3.66 10.62
CA ARG A 320 -32.62 4.06 9.22
C ARG A 320 -31.27 3.74 8.59
N GLU A 321 -31.28 3.00 7.49
CA GLU A 321 -30.11 2.68 6.67
C GLU A 321 -29.23 3.92 6.40
N LEU A 322 -27.94 3.82 6.70
CA LEU A 322 -26.95 4.85 6.40
C LEU A 322 -26.52 4.75 4.94
N VAL A 323 -27.38 5.23 4.05
CA VAL A 323 -27.14 5.31 2.60
C VAL A 323 -27.58 6.67 2.06
N THR A 324 -26.81 7.28 1.16
CA THR A 324 -27.14 8.58 0.54
C THR A 324 -26.80 8.56 -0.96
N PRO A 325 -27.75 8.84 -1.87
CA PRO A 325 -27.45 8.93 -3.29
C PRO A 325 -26.25 9.83 -3.55
N PHE A 326 -25.30 9.35 -4.36
CA PHE A 326 -24.01 10.01 -4.57
C PHE A 326 -24.15 11.47 -5.03
N ASP A 327 -25.07 11.72 -5.95
CA ASP A 327 -25.35 13.05 -6.49
C ASP A 327 -25.98 13.97 -5.43
N ASP A 328 -26.77 13.46 -4.48
CA ASP A 328 -27.35 14.24 -3.38
C ASP A 328 -26.25 14.69 -2.39
N ALA A 329 -25.28 13.82 -2.10
CA ALA A 329 -24.13 14.18 -1.28
C ALA A 329 -23.29 15.29 -1.93
N LEU A 330 -23.01 15.16 -3.24
CA LEU A 330 -22.28 16.16 -4.03
C LEU A 330 -23.07 17.47 -4.26
N ALA A 331 -24.41 17.43 -4.22
CA ALA A 331 -25.26 18.62 -4.29
C ALA A 331 -25.38 19.35 -2.93
N SER A 332 -24.97 18.74 -1.81
CA SER A 332 -25.24 19.24 -0.46
C SER A 332 -23.97 19.46 0.39
N TYR A 333 -23.58 18.49 1.21
CA TYR A 333 -22.49 18.62 2.19
C TYR A 333 -21.11 18.31 1.61
N ALA A 334 -21.03 17.51 0.54
CA ALA A 334 -19.81 17.24 -0.23
C ALA A 334 -19.69 18.10 -1.51
N ALA A 335 -20.44 19.20 -1.60
CA ALA A 335 -20.40 20.12 -2.73
C ALA A 335 -19.09 20.91 -2.82
N VAL A 336 -18.73 21.37 -4.02
CA VAL A 336 -17.56 22.23 -4.25
C VAL A 336 -17.61 23.48 -3.35
N GLY A 337 -16.50 23.76 -2.66
CA GLY A 337 -16.37 24.82 -1.67
C GLY A 337 -16.81 24.44 -0.25
N ARG A 338 -17.38 23.25 -0.02
CA ARG A 338 -17.64 22.72 1.33
C ARG A 338 -16.40 22.03 1.89
N THR A 339 -16.33 21.98 3.21
CA THR A 339 -15.38 21.12 3.92
C THR A 339 -16.10 19.86 4.39
N VAL A 340 -15.52 18.70 4.08
CA VAL A 340 -15.94 17.40 4.61
C VAL A 340 -14.90 16.89 5.62
N THR A 341 -15.35 16.19 6.65
CA THR A 341 -14.52 15.60 7.71
C THR A 341 -14.69 14.09 7.70
N THR A 342 -13.61 13.36 7.45
CA THR A 342 -13.59 11.89 7.32
C THR A 342 -13.91 11.17 8.64
N LYS A 343 -14.77 10.15 8.62
CA LYS A 343 -15.04 9.23 9.75
C LYS A 343 -13.94 8.19 9.96
N MET A 344 -13.21 7.85 8.90
CA MET A 344 -12.24 6.77 8.83
C MET A 344 -10.93 7.20 8.16
N VAL A 345 -9.97 6.29 8.08
CA VAL A 345 -8.70 6.51 7.39
C VAL A 345 -8.91 6.49 5.89
N TRP A 346 -8.40 7.48 5.17
CA TRP A 346 -8.29 7.39 3.71
C TRP A 346 -6.85 7.07 3.30
N SER A 347 -6.70 6.02 2.49
CA SER A 347 -5.42 5.65 1.86
C SER A 347 -5.32 6.24 0.44
N PHE A 348 -4.13 6.70 0.10
CA PHE A 348 -3.75 7.30 -1.17
C PHE A 348 -2.40 6.74 -1.63
N THR A 349 -2.18 6.74 -2.93
CA THR A 349 -0.92 6.45 -3.63
C THR A 349 -0.44 7.72 -4.34
N ASP A 350 0.77 7.71 -4.90
CA ASP A 350 1.26 8.76 -5.79
C ASP A 350 1.10 8.44 -7.29
N SER A 351 0.58 7.25 -7.60
CA SER A 351 0.28 6.79 -8.95
C SER A 351 -1.23 6.89 -9.23
N LEU A 352 -1.61 7.61 -10.29
CA LEU A 352 -2.99 7.61 -10.76
C LEU A 352 -3.41 6.24 -11.31
N GLU A 353 -2.47 5.47 -11.87
CA GLU A 353 -2.72 4.11 -12.38
C GLU A 353 -3.07 3.15 -11.24
N ASP A 354 -2.30 3.17 -10.15
CA ASP A 354 -2.57 2.40 -8.93
C ASP A 354 -3.92 2.80 -8.32
N ALA A 355 -4.23 4.09 -8.28
CA ALA A 355 -5.53 4.58 -7.80
C ALA A 355 -6.68 4.10 -8.72
N MET A 356 -6.50 4.13 -10.04
CA MET A 356 -7.49 3.65 -11.01
C MET A 356 -7.72 2.14 -10.93
N HIS A 357 -6.71 1.35 -10.58
CA HIS A 357 -6.83 -0.09 -10.38
C HIS A 357 -7.85 -0.45 -9.27
N TYR A 358 -7.93 0.37 -8.21
CA TYR A 358 -8.84 0.15 -7.09
C TYR A 358 -10.15 0.98 -7.15
N SER A 359 -10.37 1.80 -8.18
CA SER A 359 -11.46 2.77 -8.20
C SER A 359 -12.83 2.15 -8.53
N ASN A 360 -13.80 2.39 -7.64
CA ASN A 360 -15.23 2.07 -7.80
C ASN A 360 -16.00 3.00 -8.77
N GLY A 361 -15.29 3.81 -9.55
CA GLY A 361 -15.86 4.93 -10.31
C GLY A 361 -15.64 6.31 -9.66
N ILE A 362 -15.07 6.38 -8.44
CA ILE A 362 -14.60 7.64 -7.84
C ILE A 362 -13.08 7.62 -7.71
N VAL A 363 -12.45 8.74 -8.07
CA VAL A 363 -11.04 9.02 -7.79
C VAL A 363 -10.92 10.32 -7.01
N LEU A 364 -10.33 10.26 -5.81
CA LEU A 364 -9.94 11.46 -5.08
C LEU A 364 -8.55 11.90 -5.54
N VAL A 365 -8.41 13.19 -5.81
CA VAL A 365 -7.11 13.83 -6.04
C VAL A 365 -6.85 14.78 -4.89
N ALA A 366 -5.95 14.42 -3.98
CA ALA A 366 -5.51 15.31 -2.93
C ALA A 366 -4.46 16.29 -3.47
N GLU A 367 -4.73 17.58 -3.34
CA GLU A 367 -3.79 18.67 -3.61
C GLU A 367 -3.33 19.32 -2.30
N PRO A 368 -2.04 19.70 -2.18
CA PRO A 368 -1.55 20.42 -1.01
C PRO A 368 -2.14 21.84 -0.94
N GLY A 369 -2.24 22.42 0.25
CA GLY A 369 -2.57 23.84 0.37
C GLY A 369 -1.43 24.74 -0.10
N GLU A 370 -1.73 25.93 -0.62
CA GLU A 370 -0.77 26.86 -1.27
C GLU A 370 0.52 27.14 -0.48
N GLU A 371 0.45 27.17 0.85
CA GLU A 371 1.59 27.42 1.77
C GLU A 371 2.30 26.13 2.24
N SER A 372 1.96 24.96 1.68
CA SER A 372 2.41 23.65 2.19
C SER A 372 3.65 23.15 1.46
N TRP A 373 4.76 23.02 2.19
CA TRP A 373 6.02 22.45 1.68
C TRP A 373 6.08 20.92 1.84
N VAL A 374 5.24 20.37 2.70
CA VAL A 374 5.18 18.96 3.10
C VAL A 374 3.73 18.51 3.26
N TRP A 375 3.47 17.22 3.06
CA TRP A 375 2.20 16.59 3.41
C TRP A 375 2.10 16.44 4.94
N ASP A 376 1.60 17.46 5.63
CA ASP A 376 1.51 17.44 7.10
C ASP A 376 0.40 16.52 7.63
N ALA A 377 -0.71 16.43 6.89
CA ALA A 377 -1.86 15.61 7.27
C ALA A 377 -1.77 14.14 6.82
N ALA A 378 -0.76 13.76 6.03
CA ALA A 378 -0.58 12.41 5.49
C ALA A 378 0.65 11.71 6.09
N ALA A 379 0.49 10.45 6.46
CA ALA A 379 1.56 9.57 6.92
C ALA A 379 2.02 8.65 5.77
N TYR A 380 3.33 8.59 5.49
CA TYR A 380 3.89 7.64 4.52
C TYR A 380 4.09 6.26 5.16
N ILE A 381 3.15 5.34 4.92
CA ILE A 381 3.07 4.07 5.66
C ILE A 381 3.61 2.85 4.91
N THR A 382 3.99 2.94 3.62
CA THR A 382 4.56 1.81 2.85
C THR A 382 5.62 0.96 3.58
N PRO A 383 6.55 1.52 4.39
CA PRO A 383 7.48 0.68 5.13
C PRO A 383 6.83 -0.30 6.11
N LEU A 384 5.59 -0.02 6.56
CA LEU A 384 4.72 -0.85 7.39
C LEU A 384 3.55 -1.48 6.62
N SER A 385 3.35 -1.18 5.33
CA SER A 385 2.36 -1.88 4.51
C SER A 385 2.72 -3.36 4.38
N ASP A 386 1.74 -4.22 4.16
CA ASP A 386 1.96 -5.59 3.71
C ASP A 386 2.63 -5.58 2.33
N ASP A 387 2.08 -4.86 1.35
CA ASP A 387 2.73 -4.68 0.04
C ASP A 387 3.71 -3.50 0.02
N SER A 388 4.97 -3.77 0.35
CA SER A 388 6.05 -2.77 0.30
C SER A 388 6.42 -2.27 -1.12
N LYS A 389 5.81 -2.79 -2.19
CA LYS A 389 5.95 -2.22 -3.54
C LYS A 389 4.97 -1.06 -3.78
N LYS A 390 3.83 -1.06 -3.08
CA LYS A 390 2.80 -0.03 -3.23
C LYS A 390 3.13 1.20 -2.40
N ILE A 391 3.08 2.36 -3.04
CA ILE A 391 3.29 3.62 -2.35
C ILE A 391 1.97 4.01 -1.68
N GLU A 392 2.01 4.17 -0.35
CA GLU A 392 0.84 4.34 0.50
C GLU A 392 1.02 5.51 1.47
N TYR A 393 0.05 6.41 1.41
CA TYR A 393 -0.09 7.60 2.21
C TYR A 393 -1.47 7.60 2.87
N THR A 394 -1.53 7.66 4.19
CA THR A 394 -2.80 7.66 4.92
C THR A 394 -3.08 8.97 5.61
N PHE A 395 -4.30 9.49 5.42
CA PHE A 395 -4.86 10.57 6.21
C PHE A 395 -5.67 9.98 7.37
N ALA A 396 -5.45 10.48 8.59
CA ALA A 396 -6.10 9.95 9.79
C ALA A 396 -7.61 10.28 9.85
N PRO A 397 -8.41 9.55 10.64
CA PRO A 397 -9.82 9.89 10.84
C PRO A 397 -9.94 11.29 11.46
N GLY A 398 -10.98 12.02 11.09
CA GLY A 398 -11.14 13.44 11.45
C GLY A 398 -10.34 14.39 10.58
N THR A 399 -9.65 13.92 9.53
CA THR A 399 -9.01 14.82 8.56
C THR A 399 -10.09 15.57 7.78
N ARG A 400 -9.90 16.89 7.69
CA ARG A 400 -10.81 17.84 7.05
C ARG A 400 -10.29 18.18 5.66
N PHE A 401 -11.17 18.10 4.66
CA PHE A 401 -10.87 18.36 3.26
C PHE A 401 -11.85 19.37 2.67
N VAL A 402 -11.35 20.43 2.05
CA VAL A 402 -12.16 21.30 1.20
C VAL A 402 -12.32 20.62 -0.16
N VAL A 403 -13.56 20.43 -0.62
CA VAL A 403 -13.83 19.94 -1.97
C VAL A 403 -13.56 21.09 -2.95
N LYS A 404 -12.51 20.96 -3.76
CA LYS A 404 -12.02 22.00 -4.67
C LYS A 404 -12.69 21.93 -6.04
N LYS A 405 -12.94 20.72 -6.53
CA LYS A 405 -13.42 20.45 -7.89
C LYS A 405 -14.11 19.08 -7.92
N VAL A 406 -15.13 18.95 -8.75
CA VAL A 406 -15.79 17.68 -9.07
C VAL A 406 -15.94 17.64 -10.59
N GLU A 407 -15.44 16.58 -11.22
CA GLU A 407 -15.46 16.39 -12.67
C GLU A 407 -15.95 14.99 -13.01
N ARG A 408 -16.82 14.88 -14.02
CA ARG A 408 -17.13 13.59 -14.65
C ARG A 408 -16.24 13.47 -15.88
N VAL A 409 -15.38 12.46 -15.89
CA VAL A 409 -14.40 12.23 -16.96
C VAL A 409 -14.38 10.76 -17.34
N THR A 410 -13.92 10.46 -18.55
CA THR A 410 -13.67 9.08 -18.97
C THR A 410 -12.17 8.83 -18.94
N VAL A 411 -11.74 7.81 -18.18
CA VAL A 411 -10.34 7.37 -18.12
C VAL A 411 -10.30 5.90 -18.53
N SER A 412 -9.56 5.59 -19.60
CA SER A 412 -9.48 4.24 -20.18
C SER A 412 -10.86 3.61 -20.39
N ASP A 413 -11.76 4.34 -21.07
CA ASP A 413 -13.16 4.01 -21.35
C ASP A 413 -14.08 3.77 -20.13
N LYS A 414 -13.59 3.93 -18.90
CA LYS A 414 -14.40 3.91 -17.69
C LYS A 414 -14.88 5.34 -17.36
N PRO A 415 -16.21 5.59 -17.25
CA PRO A 415 -16.72 6.86 -16.73
C PRO A 415 -16.46 6.91 -15.22
N ILE A 416 -15.74 7.94 -14.77
CA ILE A 416 -15.41 8.16 -13.36
C ILE A 416 -15.76 9.58 -12.91
N VAL A 417 -15.85 9.76 -11.60
CA VAL A 417 -16.00 11.05 -10.94
C VAL A 417 -14.71 11.38 -10.21
N VAL A 418 -13.99 12.38 -10.72
CA VAL A 418 -12.77 12.89 -10.09
C VAL A 418 -13.15 14.00 -9.12
N ILE A 419 -12.86 13.79 -7.84
CA ILE A 419 -13.09 14.77 -6.78
C ILE A 419 -11.73 15.30 -6.32
N THR A 420 -11.42 16.54 -6.67
CA THR A 420 -10.21 17.20 -6.16
C THR A 420 -10.49 17.73 -4.77
N VAL A 421 -9.69 17.30 -3.79
CA VAL A 421 -9.79 17.67 -2.38
C VAL A 421 -8.49 18.34 -1.92
N GLN A 422 -8.59 19.30 -1.02
CA GLN A 422 -7.43 19.94 -0.39
C GLN A 422 -7.56 19.76 1.12
N PRO A 423 -6.60 19.11 1.82
CA PRO A 423 -6.66 19.01 3.27
C PRO A 423 -6.58 20.43 3.85
N GLU A 424 -7.46 20.74 4.80
CA GLU A 424 -7.31 21.95 5.59
C GLU A 424 -6.01 21.80 6.39
N ALA A 425 -5.08 22.75 6.21
CA ALA A 425 -3.89 22.81 7.05
C ALA A 425 -4.32 22.77 8.51
N ALA A 426 -3.80 21.80 9.27
CA ALA A 426 -4.20 21.59 10.65
C ALA A 426 -4.08 22.94 11.39
N VAL A 427 -5.23 23.52 11.75
CA VAL A 427 -5.27 24.83 12.37
C VAL A 427 -4.73 24.67 13.78
N ALA A 428 -3.40 24.73 13.91
CA ALA A 428 -2.72 25.12 15.12
C ALA A 428 -3.43 26.39 15.56
N ARG A 429 -4.27 26.25 16.61
CA ARG A 429 -5.29 27.23 16.97
C ARG A 429 -4.61 28.60 16.99
N LYS A 430 -4.95 29.47 16.02
CA LYS A 430 -4.44 30.85 15.94
C LYS A 430 -5.12 31.72 17.01
N THR A 431 -5.12 31.25 18.24
CA THR A 431 -5.35 32.07 19.43
C THR A 431 -4.35 33.23 19.39
N ALA A 432 -4.89 34.45 19.38
CA ALA A 432 -4.17 35.70 19.54
C ALA A 432 -3.17 36.15 18.44
N ARG A 433 -3.53 36.07 17.13
CA ARG A 433 -2.88 36.97 16.13
C ARG A 433 -3.77 37.53 15.01
N ARG A 434 -5.01 37.92 15.33
CA ARG A 434 -5.80 38.87 14.50
C ARG A 434 -6.35 40.02 15.35
N ARG A 435 -5.46 40.86 15.91
CA ARG A 435 -5.85 42.13 16.54
C ARG A 435 -6.23 43.14 15.45
N ARG A 436 -7.48 43.63 15.53
CA ARG A 436 -7.94 44.98 15.13
C ARG A 436 -7.72 45.43 13.67
N ARG A 437 -8.69 45.09 12.82
CA ARG A 437 -9.26 46.02 11.81
C ARG A 437 -10.76 45.77 11.66
N VAL A 438 -11.55 46.23 12.64
CA VAL A 438 -12.97 46.58 12.50
C VAL A 438 -13.17 47.90 13.23
N SER A 439 -14.10 48.72 12.72
CA SER A 439 -14.19 50.15 12.95
C SER A 439 -14.42 50.58 14.40
N LEU A 440 -14.03 51.84 14.66
CA LEU A 440 -14.55 52.67 15.73
C LEU A 440 -16.10 52.78 15.63
N THR A 441 -16.74 53.10 16.77
CA THR A 441 -18.18 53.38 16.94
C THR A 441 -19.09 52.14 17.10
N LEU A 442 -19.41 51.76 18.34
CA LEU A 442 -20.68 52.12 19.02
C LEU A 442 -20.77 51.51 20.45
N MET A 443 -21.23 52.32 21.42
CA MET A 443 -21.71 51.98 22.80
C MET A 443 -20.81 51.15 23.75
N LEU A 444 -20.37 51.66 24.92
CA LEU A 444 -21.06 52.17 26.13
C LEU A 444 -21.67 51.08 27.04
N ASN A 445 -21.10 50.98 28.25
CA ASN A 445 -21.61 50.30 29.46
C ASN A 445 -21.74 48.75 29.35
N VAL A 446 -21.45 47.93 30.37
CA VAL A 446 -21.69 48.08 31.82
C VAL A 446 -20.50 47.53 32.65
N ARG A 447 -20.33 48.03 33.90
CA ARG A 447 -19.35 47.58 34.91
C ARG A 447 -20.00 46.60 35.92
N HIS A 448 -19.14 45.83 36.62
CA HIS A 448 -19.45 44.86 37.70
C HIS A 448 -20.03 43.53 37.16
N VAL A 449 -19.62 42.35 37.64
CA VAL A 449 -19.79 41.86 39.02
C VAL A 449 -18.76 40.75 39.38
N PHE A 450 -18.13 40.91 40.56
CA PHE A 450 -17.53 39.90 41.46
C PHE A 450 -16.18 39.18 41.17
N ALA A 451 -15.50 38.92 42.29
CA ALA A 451 -14.23 38.21 42.49
C ALA A 451 -14.28 37.43 43.83
N ILE A 452 -13.21 36.69 44.18
CA ILE A 452 -12.99 35.96 45.48
C ILE A 452 -13.86 34.67 45.57
N SER A 453 -13.39 33.41 45.59
CA SER A 453 -12.16 32.72 46.07
C SER A 453 -12.01 32.55 47.59
N LEU A 454 -12.48 31.42 48.19
CA LEU A 454 -11.86 30.82 49.39
C LEU A 454 -12.44 29.40 49.75
N PHE A 455 -11.58 28.36 49.75
CA PHE A 455 -11.44 27.25 50.76
C PHE A 455 -12.63 26.26 50.99
N LEU A 456 -12.52 24.96 51.35
CA LEU A 456 -11.45 24.02 51.81
C LEU A 456 -11.91 22.51 51.58
N PRO A 457 -11.27 21.39 52.06
CA PRO A 457 -10.84 20.33 51.13
C PRO A 457 -11.09 18.83 51.51
N ALA A 458 -10.58 17.94 50.63
CA ALA A 458 -9.81 16.69 50.85
C ALA A 458 -10.25 15.56 51.82
N ALA A 459 -10.18 14.32 51.29
CA ALA A 459 -9.85 13.10 52.04
C ALA A 459 -9.21 12.02 51.13
N ALA A 460 -8.01 11.53 51.46
CA ALA A 460 -7.49 10.17 51.17
C ALA A 460 -6.07 10.01 51.76
N PHE A 461 -5.73 8.81 52.24
CA PHE A 461 -4.60 8.54 53.15
C PHE A 461 -3.43 7.74 52.52
N LEU A 462 -2.37 7.56 53.30
CA LEU A 462 -1.03 7.08 52.91
C LEU A 462 -0.73 5.57 53.16
N LEU A 463 0.30 5.07 52.45
CA LEU A 463 1.36 4.11 52.88
C LEU A 463 1.07 2.61 53.19
N THR A 464 1.50 1.75 52.26
CA THR A 464 2.54 0.66 52.36
C THR A 464 2.68 -0.33 53.56
N LEU A 465 2.72 -1.63 53.17
CA LEU A 465 3.72 -2.70 53.51
C LEU A 465 3.67 -3.59 54.80
N PHE A 466 3.82 -4.92 54.55
CA PHE A 466 4.36 -6.03 55.40
C PHE A 466 3.57 -6.47 56.67
N PHE A 467 3.56 -7.73 57.18
CA PHE A 467 4.17 -9.08 56.89
C PHE A 467 3.08 -10.20 57.21
N PRO A 468 3.29 -11.55 57.37
CA PRO A 468 2.35 -12.59 56.88
C PRO A 468 2.01 -13.73 57.91
N GLN A 469 1.78 -14.99 57.44
CA GLN A 469 1.62 -16.32 58.12
C GLN A 469 0.22 -16.96 57.93
N LEU A 470 -0.02 -18.29 57.78
CA LEU A 470 0.82 -19.51 57.56
C LEU A 470 -0.09 -20.75 57.21
N LEU A 471 0.53 -21.91 56.86
CA LEU A 471 -0.03 -23.31 56.76
C LEU A 471 -0.94 -23.65 55.52
N ASP A 472 -0.89 -24.84 54.88
CA ASP A 472 -0.09 -26.07 55.14
C ASP A 472 0.05 -27.05 53.92
N PHE A 473 1.15 -27.84 53.89
CA PHE A 473 1.40 -29.21 53.30
C PHE A 473 0.96 -29.53 51.82
N SER A 474 1.50 -30.46 51.02
CA SER A 474 2.64 -31.43 51.02
C SER A 474 2.62 -32.17 49.65
N ALA A 475 3.68 -32.66 48.99
CA ALA A 475 5.14 -32.55 49.11
C ALA A 475 5.81 -33.08 47.78
N THR A 476 7.09 -33.46 47.81
CA THR A 476 7.92 -34.12 46.75
C THR A 476 8.72 -35.27 47.43
N PRO A 477 9.39 -36.28 46.76
CA PRO A 477 10.36 -36.07 45.65
C PRO A 477 10.73 -37.26 44.70
N GLN A 478 11.80 -37.03 43.92
CA GLN A 478 12.84 -37.98 43.39
C GLN A 478 12.75 -38.62 41.97
N LYS A 479 13.95 -38.67 41.35
CA LYS A 479 14.36 -39.37 40.10
C LYS A 479 14.92 -40.78 40.43
N PRO A 480 15.03 -41.68 39.44
CA PRO A 480 16.34 -42.02 38.80
C PRO A 480 16.25 -41.99 37.25
N VAL A 481 17.28 -41.87 36.38
CA VAL A 481 18.70 -42.33 36.29
C VAL A 481 18.90 -43.78 35.79
N ALA A 482 19.19 -43.91 34.48
CA ALA A 482 20.06 -44.85 33.75
C ALA A 482 20.04 -44.42 32.25
N GLN A 483 21.12 -44.30 31.45
CA GLN A 483 22.20 -45.23 31.06
C GLN A 483 21.69 -46.49 30.34
N ASP A 484 22.22 -46.94 29.19
CA ASP A 484 23.34 -46.44 28.36
C ASP A 484 23.32 -47.05 26.92
N ALA A 485 24.37 -46.79 26.14
CA ALA A 485 24.89 -47.61 25.02
C ALA A 485 24.35 -47.45 23.56
N SER A 486 25.04 -46.58 22.81
CA SER A 486 25.73 -46.82 21.52
C SER A 486 25.29 -47.95 20.55
N SER A 487 25.16 -47.59 19.25
CA SER A 487 26.13 -48.01 18.21
C SER A 487 25.84 -47.39 16.83
N SER A 488 26.86 -46.81 16.18
CA SER A 488 26.87 -46.66 14.71
C SER A 488 27.31 -47.99 14.06
N PRO A 489 26.97 -48.25 12.78
CA PRO A 489 28.01 -48.02 11.77
C PRO A 489 27.52 -47.53 10.38
N GLU A 490 28.44 -46.82 9.73
CA GLU A 490 28.80 -46.80 8.30
C GLU A 490 27.78 -46.60 7.16
N GLN A 491 28.35 -46.09 6.06
CA GLN A 491 27.70 -45.66 4.83
C GLN A 491 27.46 -46.84 3.89
N SER A 492 26.29 -46.87 3.24
CA SER A 492 26.06 -47.66 2.04
C SER A 492 25.32 -46.80 1.02
N SER A 493 25.93 -46.59 -0.14
CA SER A 493 25.39 -45.80 -1.23
C SER A 493 24.29 -46.55 -2.00
N THR A 494 23.06 -46.06 -1.95
CA THR A 494 22.04 -46.34 -2.98
C THR A 494 21.50 -45.04 -3.52
N THR A 495 21.99 -44.66 -4.70
CA THR A 495 21.67 -43.42 -5.41
C THR A 495 20.27 -43.48 -6.03
N THR A 496 19.23 -43.38 -5.20
CA THR A 496 17.86 -43.15 -5.72
C THR A 496 17.80 -41.72 -6.24
N SER A 497 17.78 -41.58 -7.57
CA SER A 497 17.70 -40.29 -8.28
C SER A 497 16.43 -39.53 -7.90
N ILE A 498 16.53 -38.63 -6.92
CA ILE A 498 15.52 -37.60 -6.66
C ILE A 498 15.64 -36.56 -7.78
N MET A 499 14.82 -36.70 -8.82
CA MET A 499 14.57 -35.58 -9.74
C MET A 499 13.92 -34.45 -8.94
N SER A 500 14.62 -33.33 -8.79
CA SER A 500 14.10 -32.14 -8.14
C SER A 500 13.00 -31.50 -8.99
N SER A 501 11.76 -31.94 -8.81
CA SER A 501 10.61 -31.30 -9.47
C SER A 501 10.47 -29.86 -8.96
N VAL A 502 10.75 -28.88 -9.81
CA VAL A 502 10.56 -27.47 -9.49
C VAL A 502 9.08 -27.24 -9.17
N ARG A 503 8.79 -26.86 -7.92
CA ARG A 503 7.41 -26.68 -7.44
C ARG A 503 6.78 -25.46 -8.12
N ARG A 504 5.59 -25.64 -8.66
CA ARG A 504 4.76 -24.61 -9.29
C ARG A 504 3.43 -24.54 -8.55
N ALA A 505 2.83 -23.37 -8.44
CA ALA A 505 1.45 -23.24 -8.00
C ALA A 505 0.51 -23.87 -9.06
N ALA A 506 -0.65 -24.36 -8.64
CA ALA A 506 -1.63 -24.92 -9.57
C ALA A 506 -2.08 -23.86 -10.60
N PRO A 507 -2.38 -24.25 -11.85
CA PRO A 507 -2.94 -23.31 -12.83
C PRO A 507 -4.34 -22.85 -12.41
N LEU A 508 -4.68 -21.60 -12.70
CA LEU A 508 -6.07 -21.15 -12.62
C LEU A 508 -6.83 -21.66 -13.86
N ILE A 509 -7.97 -22.31 -13.65
CA ILE A 509 -8.74 -22.96 -14.71
C ILE A 509 -10.13 -22.34 -14.81
N PHE A 510 -10.43 -21.76 -15.98
CA PHE A 510 -11.76 -21.30 -16.34
C PHE A 510 -12.40 -22.35 -17.24
N PRO A 511 -13.41 -23.10 -16.78
CA PRO A 511 -14.10 -24.06 -17.63
C PRO A 511 -14.81 -23.34 -18.79
N ALA A 512 -14.94 -24.05 -19.91
CA ALA A 512 -15.86 -23.69 -20.97
C ALA A 512 -17.27 -23.50 -20.40
N LYS A 513 -18.02 -22.50 -20.91
CA LYS A 513 -19.41 -22.25 -20.48
C LYS A 513 -20.41 -23.21 -21.14
N GLY A 514 -20.07 -23.73 -22.32
CA GLY A 514 -20.78 -24.79 -23.03
C GLY A 514 -19.96 -26.07 -23.07
N ARG A 515 -20.15 -26.88 -24.12
CA ARG A 515 -19.32 -28.08 -24.38
C ARG A 515 -17.85 -27.67 -24.55
N HIS A 516 -16.96 -28.29 -23.80
CA HIS A 516 -15.51 -28.07 -23.94
C HIS A 516 -15.02 -28.72 -25.25
N THR A 517 -14.65 -27.89 -26.25
CA THR A 517 -14.14 -28.37 -27.56
C THR A 517 -12.80 -27.75 -27.95
N ALA A 518 -12.29 -26.80 -27.15
CA ALA A 518 -10.99 -26.15 -27.34
C ALA A 518 -10.40 -25.64 -26.01
N THR A 519 -9.08 -25.46 -25.97
CA THR A 519 -8.39 -24.89 -24.81
C THR A 519 -7.42 -23.79 -25.23
N VAL A 520 -7.43 -22.67 -24.50
CA VAL A 520 -6.38 -21.64 -24.54
C VAL A 520 -5.54 -21.77 -23.27
N ILE A 521 -4.23 -21.96 -23.43
CA ILE A 521 -3.27 -21.91 -22.32
C ILE A 521 -2.56 -20.56 -22.41
N PHE A 522 -2.72 -19.68 -21.42
CA PHE A 522 -2.21 -18.31 -21.46
C PHE A 522 -1.22 -18.02 -20.31
N THR A 523 0.04 -17.76 -20.65
CA THR A 523 1.16 -17.62 -19.71
C THR A 523 1.50 -16.16 -19.40
N HIS A 524 1.60 -15.84 -18.11
CA HIS A 524 1.93 -14.51 -17.59
C HIS A 524 3.40 -14.10 -17.78
N GLY A 525 3.70 -12.81 -17.55
CA GLY A 525 5.06 -12.25 -17.61
C GLY A 525 5.95 -12.56 -16.40
N LEU A 526 7.20 -12.09 -16.43
CA LEU A 526 8.14 -12.21 -15.31
C LEU A 526 7.62 -11.46 -14.08
N GLY A 527 7.62 -12.11 -12.91
CA GLY A 527 7.19 -11.54 -11.63
C GLY A 527 5.67 -11.48 -11.40
N ASP A 528 4.88 -11.90 -12.39
CA ASP A 528 3.41 -11.93 -12.40
C ASP A 528 2.88 -13.34 -12.00
N SER A 529 1.58 -13.57 -12.13
CA SER A 529 0.91 -14.86 -11.88
C SER A 529 -0.18 -15.14 -12.92
N GLY A 530 -0.69 -16.37 -12.97
CA GLY A 530 -1.88 -16.71 -13.77
C GLY A 530 -3.11 -15.89 -13.36
N ALA A 531 -3.22 -15.46 -12.10
CA ALA A 531 -4.33 -14.64 -11.64
C ALA A 531 -4.30 -13.21 -12.21
N GLY A 532 -3.12 -12.67 -12.54
CA GLY A 532 -2.99 -11.34 -13.17
C GLY A 532 -3.67 -11.22 -14.54
N TRP A 533 -3.94 -12.36 -15.20
CA TRP A 533 -4.60 -12.45 -16.50
C TRP A 533 -6.05 -12.94 -16.43
N ALA A 534 -6.60 -13.08 -15.21
CA ALA A 534 -7.97 -13.54 -14.98
C ALA A 534 -9.01 -12.64 -15.67
N ASP A 535 -8.89 -11.32 -15.56
CA ASP A 535 -9.89 -10.37 -16.10
C ASP A 535 -9.94 -10.37 -17.62
N ALA A 536 -8.80 -10.48 -18.30
CA ALA A 536 -8.73 -10.61 -19.75
C ALA A 536 -9.46 -11.89 -20.22
N VAL A 537 -9.24 -12.99 -19.49
CA VAL A 537 -9.87 -14.28 -19.77
C VAL A 537 -11.36 -14.29 -19.44
N GLU A 538 -11.78 -13.61 -18.37
CA GLU A 538 -13.19 -13.47 -18.02
C GLU A 538 -13.92 -12.63 -19.09
N ARG A 539 -13.30 -11.57 -19.61
CA ARG A 539 -13.79 -10.78 -20.77
C ARG A 539 -13.96 -11.66 -22.02
N TRP A 540 -12.96 -12.48 -22.37
CA TRP A 540 -12.99 -13.34 -23.54
C TRP A 540 -14.03 -14.47 -23.43
N ARG A 541 -14.05 -15.22 -22.32
CA ARG A 541 -14.96 -16.37 -22.15
C ARG A 541 -16.44 -15.99 -21.97
N HIS A 542 -16.74 -14.70 -21.78
CA HIS A 542 -18.10 -14.17 -21.83
C HIS A 542 -18.64 -14.00 -23.25
N LYS A 543 -17.79 -14.03 -24.29
CA LYS A 543 -18.24 -13.91 -25.68
C LYS A 543 -18.90 -15.23 -26.14
N PRO A 544 -20.09 -15.22 -26.77
CA PRO A 544 -20.77 -16.45 -27.20
C PRO A 544 -19.92 -17.35 -28.09
N GLN A 545 -19.08 -16.77 -28.96
CA GLN A 545 -18.19 -17.50 -29.86
C GLN A 545 -17.03 -18.22 -29.14
N LEU A 546 -16.79 -17.94 -27.86
CA LEU A 546 -15.76 -18.57 -27.03
C LEU A 546 -16.38 -19.40 -25.89
N SER A 547 -17.69 -19.65 -25.93
CA SER A 547 -18.40 -20.45 -24.92
C SER A 547 -17.91 -21.90 -24.83
N GLU A 548 -17.40 -22.48 -25.92
CA GLU A 548 -16.82 -23.83 -25.97
C GLU A 548 -15.33 -23.89 -25.54
N VAL A 549 -14.72 -22.74 -25.22
CA VAL A 549 -13.28 -22.63 -24.95
C VAL A 549 -13.02 -22.63 -23.44
N LYS A 550 -12.20 -23.57 -22.98
CA LYS A 550 -11.59 -23.57 -21.65
C LYS A 550 -10.34 -22.70 -21.65
N PHE A 551 -10.08 -21.99 -20.56
CA PHE A 551 -8.83 -21.23 -20.40
C PHE A 551 -8.04 -21.77 -19.21
N ILE A 552 -6.72 -21.87 -19.37
CA ILE A 552 -5.78 -22.34 -18.34
C ILE A 552 -4.69 -21.28 -18.20
N LEU A 553 -4.54 -20.72 -17.00
CA LEU A 553 -3.54 -19.71 -16.68
C LEU A 553 -2.51 -20.35 -15.73
N PRO A 554 -1.45 -20.98 -16.27
CA PRO A 554 -0.44 -21.64 -15.47
C PRO A 554 0.47 -20.64 -14.78
N ASN A 555 0.90 -20.99 -13.58
CA ASN A 555 1.88 -20.24 -12.80
C ASN A 555 3.31 -20.70 -13.11
N ALA A 556 4.21 -19.74 -13.28
CA ALA A 556 5.64 -19.97 -13.31
C ALA A 556 6.15 -20.45 -11.92
N PRO A 557 7.26 -21.20 -11.86
CA PRO A 557 7.93 -21.47 -10.59
C PRO A 557 8.57 -20.20 -10.01
N VAL A 558 8.72 -20.14 -8.69
CA VAL A 558 9.55 -19.10 -8.05
C VAL A 558 11.01 -19.49 -8.18
N ILE A 559 11.78 -18.69 -8.92
CA ILE A 559 13.21 -18.90 -9.17
C ILE A 559 14.01 -17.62 -8.89
N PRO A 560 15.29 -17.70 -8.52
CA PRO A 560 16.19 -16.54 -8.49
C PRO A 560 16.30 -15.92 -9.87
N ILE A 561 16.19 -14.59 -9.97
CA ILE A 561 16.34 -13.85 -11.23
C ILE A 561 17.60 -12.98 -11.21
N THR A 562 18.60 -13.35 -11.99
CA THR A 562 19.96 -12.79 -11.99
C THR A 562 19.98 -11.28 -12.25
N ILE A 563 19.24 -10.77 -13.25
CA ILE A 563 19.16 -9.33 -13.51
C ILE A 563 18.55 -8.54 -12.34
N ASN A 564 17.70 -9.20 -11.54
CA ASN A 564 17.13 -8.64 -10.31
C ASN A 564 18.01 -9.00 -9.09
N ASN A 565 19.33 -9.09 -9.27
CA ASN A 565 20.32 -9.47 -8.26
C ASN A 565 20.04 -10.83 -7.57
N GLY A 566 19.47 -11.79 -8.30
CA GLY A 566 19.10 -13.11 -7.78
C GLY A 566 17.81 -13.11 -6.95
N TYR A 567 17.02 -12.04 -6.97
CA TYR A 567 15.77 -11.97 -6.21
C TYR A 567 14.79 -13.08 -6.64
N PRO A 568 14.24 -13.88 -5.71
CA PRO A 568 13.32 -14.96 -6.03
C PRO A 568 11.92 -14.43 -6.40
N MET A 569 11.46 -14.71 -7.61
CA MET A 569 10.12 -14.33 -8.08
C MET A 569 9.59 -15.33 -9.12
N PRO A 570 8.28 -15.33 -9.45
CA PRO A 570 7.75 -16.16 -10.53
C PRO A 570 8.46 -15.89 -11.85
N GLY A 571 9.12 -16.89 -12.42
CA GLY A 571 9.88 -16.77 -13.65
C GLY A 571 9.91 -18.09 -14.42
N TRP A 572 9.69 -18.03 -15.73
CA TRP A 572 9.72 -19.22 -16.58
C TRP A 572 11.14 -19.71 -16.84
N PHE A 573 12.11 -18.81 -16.79
CA PHE A 573 13.55 -19.02 -16.93
C PHE A 573 14.29 -17.83 -16.32
N ASP A 574 15.56 -18.00 -15.96
CA ASP A 574 16.38 -16.90 -15.46
C ASP A 574 16.71 -15.89 -16.58
N VAL A 575 16.72 -14.61 -16.22
CA VAL A 575 17.08 -13.50 -17.11
C VAL A 575 18.34 -12.85 -16.58
N THR A 576 19.44 -13.00 -17.32
CA THR A 576 20.77 -12.50 -16.94
C THR A 576 21.03 -11.05 -17.38
N SER A 577 20.31 -10.55 -18.40
CA SER A 577 20.40 -9.15 -18.85
C SER A 577 19.19 -8.69 -19.69
N LEU A 578 18.88 -7.39 -19.65
CA LEU A 578 17.89 -6.68 -20.47
C LEU A 578 18.41 -5.25 -20.73
N GLY A 579 18.20 -4.72 -21.93
CA GLY A 579 18.64 -3.36 -22.31
C GLY A 579 20.09 -3.31 -22.84
N ALA A 580 20.52 -2.11 -23.25
CA ALA A 580 21.74 -1.71 -23.99
C ALA A 580 22.99 -2.63 -24.06
N ALA A 581 23.26 -3.44 -23.04
CA ALA A 581 24.33 -4.44 -23.01
C ALA A 581 24.15 -5.63 -23.99
N ILE A 582 22.95 -5.87 -24.54
CA ILE A 582 22.71 -6.88 -25.60
C ILE A 582 23.22 -6.38 -26.98
N THR A 583 24.44 -5.88 -27.00
CA THR A 583 25.24 -5.57 -28.19
C THR A 583 26.50 -6.44 -28.28
N SER A 584 26.88 -7.14 -27.20
CA SER A 584 27.97 -8.10 -27.20
C SER A 584 27.51 -9.49 -27.69
N ILE A 585 28.47 -10.29 -28.16
CA ILE A 585 28.25 -11.68 -28.56
C ILE A 585 27.97 -12.57 -27.33
N GLU A 586 28.37 -12.13 -26.13
CA GLU A 586 28.25 -12.89 -24.88
C GLU A 586 26.79 -13.05 -24.41
N SER A 587 25.94 -12.04 -24.60
CA SER A 587 24.51 -12.15 -24.22
C SER A 587 23.76 -13.19 -25.06
N LYS A 588 24.22 -13.48 -26.28
CA LYS A 588 23.65 -14.49 -27.19
C LYS A 588 23.95 -15.94 -26.76
N LEU A 589 24.83 -16.14 -25.77
CA LEU A 589 25.28 -17.44 -25.28
C LEU A 589 24.77 -17.76 -23.86
N ASN A 590 24.09 -16.82 -23.19
CA ASN A 590 23.72 -16.86 -21.78
C ASN A 590 22.20 -16.75 -21.52
N GLU A 591 21.36 -17.22 -22.44
CA GLU A 591 19.96 -17.53 -22.11
C GLU A 591 19.91 -18.78 -21.20
N ASP A 592 19.03 -18.78 -20.19
CA ASP A 592 18.80 -19.94 -19.31
C ASP A 592 18.09 -21.07 -20.06
N LYS A 593 18.89 -21.79 -20.85
CA LYS A 593 18.45 -22.89 -21.69
C LYS A 593 17.76 -23.98 -20.88
N ASP A 594 18.23 -24.29 -19.68
CA ASP A 594 17.68 -25.38 -18.87
C ASP A 594 16.32 -24.99 -18.28
N GLY A 595 16.16 -23.76 -17.77
CA GLY A 595 14.87 -23.21 -17.37
C GLY A 595 13.88 -23.09 -18.53
N ILE A 596 14.32 -22.62 -19.70
CA ILE A 596 13.50 -22.56 -20.92
C ILE A 596 13.02 -23.98 -21.33
N LEU A 597 13.90 -24.98 -21.32
CA LEU A 597 13.54 -26.35 -21.68
C LEU A 597 12.61 -27.02 -20.66
N GLU A 598 12.79 -26.79 -19.36
CA GLU A 598 11.94 -27.30 -18.29
C GLU A 598 10.57 -26.60 -18.25
N SER A 599 10.50 -25.29 -18.50
CA SER A 599 9.21 -24.59 -18.65
C SER A 599 8.48 -24.98 -19.94
N ARG A 600 9.18 -25.22 -21.05
CA ARG A 600 8.58 -25.83 -22.25
C ARG A 600 7.96 -27.18 -21.92
N LYS A 601 8.70 -28.05 -21.24
CA LYS A 601 8.23 -29.40 -20.85
C LYS A 601 6.97 -29.32 -19.99
N TYR A 602 6.89 -28.35 -19.08
CA TYR A 602 5.67 -28.08 -18.31
C TYR A 602 4.50 -27.63 -19.20
N LEU A 603 4.69 -26.66 -20.11
CA LEU A 603 3.64 -26.24 -21.04
C LEU A 603 3.18 -27.38 -21.98
N HIS A 604 4.10 -28.20 -22.46
CA HIS A 604 3.79 -29.42 -23.22
C HIS A 604 2.98 -30.43 -22.40
N SER A 605 3.26 -30.58 -21.10
CA SER A 605 2.47 -31.45 -20.22
C SER A 605 1.03 -30.96 -20.02
N LEU A 606 0.80 -29.64 -20.01
CA LEU A 606 -0.55 -29.06 -19.98
C LEU A 606 -1.30 -29.35 -21.28
N ILE A 607 -0.66 -29.19 -22.44
CA ILE A 607 -1.27 -29.56 -23.73
C ILE A 607 -1.60 -31.05 -23.76
N GLN A 608 -0.69 -31.92 -23.30
CA GLN A 608 -0.92 -33.37 -23.23
C GLN A 608 -2.09 -33.73 -22.31
N ALA A 609 -2.29 -33.02 -21.20
CA ALA A 609 -3.45 -33.23 -20.33
C ALA A 609 -4.78 -32.89 -21.02
N GLU A 610 -4.83 -31.81 -21.82
CA GLU A 610 -6.02 -31.46 -22.61
C GLU A 610 -6.28 -32.45 -23.74
N VAL A 611 -5.23 -32.95 -24.40
CA VAL A 611 -5.33 -34.00 -25.42
C VAL A 611 -5.83 -35.32 -24.82
N ALA A 612 -5.34 -35.69 -23.63
CA ALA A 612 -5.84 -36.84 -22.88
C ALA A 612 -7.30 -36.66 -22.43
N ALA A 613 -7.75 -35.43 -22.21
CA ALA A 613 -9.15 -35.08 -21.98
C ALA A 613 -10.02 -35.03 -23.26
N GLY A 614 -9.46 -35.34 -24.42
CA GLY A 614 -10.17 -35.46 -25.70
C GLY A 614 -10.14 -34.22 -26.60
N ILE A 615 -9.36 -33.19 -26.26
CA ILE A 615 -9.24 -31.98 -27.10
C ILE A 615 -8.17 -32.19 -28.18
N PRO A 616 -8.48 -32.11 -29.48
CA PRO A 616 -7.47 -32.23 -30.54
C PRO A 616 -6.36 -31.17 -30.40
N THR A 617 -5.11 -31.48 -30.75
CA THR A 617 -4.01 -30.50 -30.66
C THR A 617 -4.28 -29.24 -31.48
N GLU A 618 -4.91 -29.40 -32.65
CA GLU A 618 -5.39 -28.29 -33.51
C GLU A 618 -6.52 -27.45 -32.90
N ARG A 619 -7.01 -27.80 -31.71
CA ARG A 619 -7.97 -27.05 -30.88
C ARG A 619 -7.34 -26.51 -29.59
N VAL A 620 -6.00 -26.61 -29.45
CA VAL A 620 -5.24 -26.00 -28.35
C VAL A 620 -4.45 -24.81 -28.87
N LEU A 621 -4.57 -23.65 -28.21
CA LEU A 621 -3.86 -22.42 -28.54
C LEU A 621 -2.94 -22.02 -27.36
N LEU A 622 -1.71 -21.61 -27.67
CA LEU A 622 -0.78 -21.02 -26.70
C LEU A 622 -0.82 -19.49 -26.79
N GLY A 623 -0.92 -18.81 -25.66
CA GLY A 623 -0.85 -17.35 -25.58
C GLY A 623 0.05 -16.90 -24.45
N GLY A 624 0.57 -15.67 -24.49
CA GLY A 624 1.27 -15.12 -23.34
C GLY A 624 1.82 -13.71 -23.55
N PHE A 625 2.20 -13.11 -22.43
CA PHE A 625 2.77 -11.76 -22.37
C PHE A 625 4.24 -11.80 -21.94
N SER A 626 5.08 -10.94 -22.53
CA SER A 626 6.49 -10.77 -22.16
C SER A 626 7.25 -12.10 -22.16
N GLN A 627 7.87 -12.47 -21.02
CA GLN A 627 8.55 -13.75 -20.81
C GLN A 627 7.64 -14.97 -21.08
N GLY A 628 6.36 -14.91 -20.67
CA GLY A 628 5.38 -15.95 -20.98
C GLY A 628 5.07 -16.01 -22.48
N GLY A 629 4.94 -14.85 -23.14
CA GLY A 629 4.81 -14.78 -24.60
C GLY A 629 5.98 -15.46 -25.31
N ALA A 630 7.20 -15.31 -24.78
CA ALA A 630 8.41 -15.86 -25.37
C ALA A 630 8.42 -17.39 -25.22
N MET A 631 7.97 -17.88 -24.06
CA MET A 631 7.71 -19.30 -23.83
C MET A 631 6.59 -19.86 -24.71
N SER A 632 5.50 -19.12 -24.95
CA SER A 632 4.39 -19.56 -25.80
C SER A 632 4.82 -19.68 -27.28
N ILE A 633 5.63 -18.75 -27.77
CA ILE A 633 6.29 -18.86 -29.08
C ILE A 633 7.21 -20.09 -29.12
N PHE A 634 8.15 -20.20 -28.19
CA PHE A 634 9.14 -21.29 -28.20
C PHE A 634 8.50 -22.68 -28.02
N ALA A 635 7.58 -22.84 -27.07
CA ALA A 635 6.90 -24.10 -26.81
C ALA A 635 5.94 -24.49 -27.94
N GLY A 636 5.27 -23.54 -28.59
CA GLY A 636 4.41 -23.80 -29.73
C GLY A 636 5.18 -24.23 -30.97
N LEU A 637 6.27 -23.54 -31.31
CA LEU A 637 7.11 -23.86 -32.47
C LEU A 637 7.91 -25.16 -32.30
N THR A 638 8.23 -25.54 -31.07
CA THR A 638 8.93 -26.80 -30.75
C THR A 638 8.01 -27.92 -30.26
N ALA A 639 6.69 -27.76 -30.39
CA ALA A 639 5.74 -28.85 -30.16
C ALA A 639 5.90 -29.93 -31.26
N PRO A 640 5.89 -31.22 -30.92
CA PRO A 640 6.00 -32.31 -31.90
C PRO A 640 4.69 -32.55 -32.69
N PHE A 641 3.71 -31.66 -32.55
CA PHE A 641 2.38 -31.73 -33.16
C PHE A 641 1.90 -30.31 -33.52
N LYS A 642 0.98 -30.22 -34.48
CA LYS A 642 0.37 -28.95 -34.89
C LYS A 642 -0.64 -28.47 -33.85
N ILE A 643 -0.58 -27.18 -33.51
CA ILE A 643 -1.49 -26.49 -32.59
C ILE A 643 -2.36 -25.46 -33.34
N ALA A 644 -3.41 -24.94 -32.71
CA ALA A 644 -4.37 -24.03 -33.31
C ALA A 644 -3.77 -22.66 -33.68
N GLY A 645 -2.83 -22.18 -32.87
CA GLY A 645 -2.19 -20.88 -33.03
C GLY A 645 -1.29 -20.53 -31.85
N ILE A 646 -0.58 -19.41 -32.00
CA ILE A 646 0.31 -18.82 -30.98
C ILE A 646 0.01 -17.34 -30.88
N VAL A 647 -0.07 -16.80 -29.65
CA VAL A 647 -0.13 -15.37 -29.36
C VAL A 647 1.07 -14.99 -28.47
N GLY A 648 1.86 -14.01 -28.91
CA GLY A 648 2.99 -13.47 -28.14
C GLY A 648 2.90 -11.96 -28.02
N MET A 649 2.36 -11.46 -26.90
CA MET A 649 2.19 -10.04 -26.61
C MET A 649 3.48 -9.47 -26.01
N SER A 650 3.94 -8.31 -26.50
CA SER A 650 5.17 -7.64 -26.03
C SER A 650 6.39 -8.57 -25.87
N SER A 651 6.63 -9.44 -26.87
CA SER A 651 7.48 -10.63 -26.75
C SER A 651 8.61 -10.75 -27.80
N TRP A 652 9.41 -11.82 -27.73
CA TRP A 652 10.54 -12.13 -28.62
C TRP A 652 10.71 -13.66 -28.82
N LEU A 653 11.46 -14.06 -29.84
CA LEU A 653 11.84 -15.45 -30.11
C LEU A 653 13.07 -15.87 -29.28
N LEU A 654 12.97 -16.98 -28.53
CA LEU A 654 14.05 -17.55 -27.72
C LEU A 654 14.97 -18.48 -28.53
N LEU A 655 16.22 -18.63 -28.07
CA LEU A 655 17.21 -19.61 -28.54
C LEU A 655 17.52 -19.54 -30.05
N HIS A 656 17.51 -18.33 -30.63
CA HIS A 656 17.79 -18.09 -32.05
C HIS A 656 19.19 -17.49 -32.29
N GLN A 657 19.98 -18.06 -33.20
CA GLN A 657 21.40 -17.72 -33.40
C GLN A 657 21.67 -16.50 -34.34
N THR A 658 20.79 -15.51 -34.42
CA THR A 658 20.99 -14.34 -35.33
C THR A 658 20.61 -12.99 -34.71
N ASP A 659 20.98 -11.91 -35.39
CA ASP A 659 21.48 -10.68 -34.77
C ASP A 659 20.49 -9.49 -34.63
N GLN A 660 20.81 -8.60 -33.68
CA GLN A 660 20.45 -7.17 -33.52
C GLN A 660 19.13 -6.69 -32.83
N MET A 661 19.35 -6.04 -31.67
CA MET A 661 18.70 -4.84 -31.08
C MET A 661 17.25 -4.87 -30.54
N ILE A 662 17.04 -4.12 -29.43
CA ILE A 662 15.91 -4.19 -28.47
C ILE A 662 14.89 -3.04 -28.65
N ARG A 663 13.62 -3.30 -28.27
CA ARG A 663 12.41 -2.41 -28.30
C ARG A 663 11.94 -2.02 -29.70
N TYR A 664 10.94 -2.74 -30.22
CA TYR A 664 10.40 -2.77 -31.59
C TYR A 664 11.18 -3.67 -32.59
N PRO A 665 12.50 -3.51 -32.83
CA PRO A 665 13.23 -4.42 -33.73
C PRO A 665 13.25 -5.90 -33.32
N LEU A 666 13.07 -6.27 -32.04
CA LEU A 666 12.92 -7.68 -31.63
C LEU A 666 11.63 -8.32 -32.12
N ALA A 667 10.50 -7.61 -32.04
CA ALA A 667 9.21 -8.12 -32.51
C ALA A 667 9.21 -8.20 -34.04
N GLN A 668 9.73 -7.18 -34.73
CA GLN A 668 9.97 -7.23 -36.18
C GLN A 668 10.99 -8.30 -36.58
N GLY A 669 12.05 -8.50 -35.80
CA GLY A 669 13.08 -9.51 -36.04
C GLY A 669 12.49 -10.91 -35.92
N SER A 670 11.71 -11.16 -34.87
CA SER A 670 10.94 -12.39 -34.67
C SER A 670 9.95 -12.61 -35.81
N GLU A 671 9.17 -11.60 -36.21
CA GLU A 671 8.25 -11.68 -37.35
C GLU A 671 8.99 -12.03 -38.66
N ARG A 672 10.09 -11.33 -38.98
CA ARG A 672 10.90 -11.59 -40.18
C ARG A 672 11.45 -13.01 -40.20
N LEU A 673 11.98 -13.49 -39.07
CA LEU A 673 12.53 -14.84 -38.94
C LEU A 673 11.44 -15.91 -39.09
N LEU A 674 10.29 -15.74 -38.43
CA LEU A 674 9.19 -16.69 -38.52
C LEU A 674 8.57 -16.73 -39.92
N LYS A 675 8.43 -15.57 -40.60
CA LYS A 675 8.03 -15.53 -42.02
C LYS A 675 9.06 -16.19 -42.94
N ALA A 676 10.35 -16.02 -42.67
CA ALA A 676 11.42 -16.70 -43.43
C ALA A 676 11.43 -18.22 -43.20
N MET A 677 10.98 -18.69 -42.02
CA MET A 677 10.73 -20.12 -41.73
C MET A 677 9.41 -20.65 -42.32
N GLY A 678 8.62 -19.80 -43.00
CA GLY A 678 7.37 -20.19 -43.66
C GLY A 678 6.10 -20.11 -42.80
N TYR A 679 6.15 -19.50 -41.61
CA TYR A 679 4.98 -19.34 -40.74
C TYR A 679 4.08 -18.16 -41.15
N ASP A 680 2.76 -18.36 -41.04
CA ASP A 680 1.73 -17.31 -41.13
C ASP A 680 1.76 -16.44 -39.87
N VAL A 681 2.38 -15.25 -39.96
CA VAL A 681 2.57 -14.32 -38.84
C VAL A 681 2.06 -12.93 -39.17
N THR A 682 1.31 -12.35 -38.23
CA THR A 682 0.85 -10.96 -38.26
C THR A 682 1.40 -10.23 -37.05
N LEU A 683 2.26 -9.22 -37.26
CA LEU A 683 2.66 -8.28 -36.21
C LEU A 683 1.67 -7.10 -36.16
N LYS A 684 1.09 -6.84 -34.98
CA LYS A 684 0.30 -5.62 -34.68
C LYS A 684 1.03 -4.77 -33.66
N THR A 685 0.90 -3.45 -33.78
CA THR A 685 1.74 -2.47 -33.06
C THR A 685 0.89 -1.29 -32.64
N TYR A 686 0.93 -0.95 -31.36
CA TYR A 686 0.00 -0.01 -30.73
C TYR A 686 0.76 1.28 -30.38
N SER A 687 0.35 2.41 -30.97
CA SER A 687 1.11 3.66 -30.87
C SER A 687 1.08 4.23 -29.45
N GLY A 688 2.25 4.55 -28.89
CA GLY A 688 2.37 5.05 -27.52
C GLY A 688 2.25 3.98 -26.43
N MET A 689 2.02 2.71 -26.78
CA MET A 689 2.01 1.61 -25.82
C MET A 689 3.44 1.20 -25.43
N GLU A 690 3.72 1.21 -24.13
CA GLU A 690 4.99 0.69 -23.58
C GLU A 690 4.89 -0.84 -23.31
N HIS A 691 5.57 -1.36 -22.29
CA HIS A 691 5.53 -2.77 -21.92
C HIS A 691 4.28 -3.11 -21.09
N ASN A 692 3.11 -2.94 -21.70
CA ASN A 692 1.79 -3.22 -21.14
C ASN A 692 0.89 -3.85 -22.22
N ALA A 693 -0.37 -4.14 -21.89
CA ALA A 693 -1.40 -4.55 -22.85
C ALA A 693 -2.56 -3.54 -22.84
N CYS A 694 -3.05 -3.15 -24.02
CA CYS A 694 -4.20 -2.25 -24.15
C CYS A 694 -5.47 -3.00 -24.58
N LEU A 695 -6.64 -2.35 -24.50
CA LEU A 695 -7.91 -3.00 -24.86
C LEU A 695 -7.97 -3.39 -26.33
N GLU A 696 -7.37 -2.59 -27.21
CA GLU A 696 -7.24 -2.87 -28.64
C GLU A 696 -6.34 -4.09 -28.89
N GLU A 697 -5.30 -4.32 -28.08
CA GLU A 697 -4.49 -5.54 -28.15
C GLU A 697 -5.31 -6.75 -27.67
N LEU A 698 -6.04 -6.62 -26.56
CA LEU A 698 -6.88 -7.71 -26.02
C LEU A 698 -8.05 -8.09 -26.93
N ASP A 699 -8.65 -7.13 -27.64
CA ASP A 699 -9.73 -7.38 -28.61
C ASP A 699 -9.19 -8.00 -29.91
N GLU A 700 -7.95 -7.67 -30.30
CA GLU A 700 -7.27 -8.32 -31.43
C GLU A 700 -6.83 -9.75 -31.09
N VAL A 701 -6.39 -10.00 -29.86
CA VAL A 701 -6.17 -11.35 -29.33
C VAL A 701 -7.49 -12.13 -29.28
N GLU A 702 -8.58 -11.53 -28.83
CA GLU A 702 -9.92 -12.12 -28.86
C GLU A 702 -10.34 -12.52 -30.29
N ALA A 703 -10.16 -11.62 -31.25
CA ALA A 703 -10.45 -11.85 -32.66
C ALA A 703 -9.60 -12.99 -33.24
N PHE A 704 -8.31 -13.04 -32.90
CA PHE A 704 -7.41 -14.11 -33.31
C PHE A 704 -7.84 -15.46 -32.72
N ILE A 705 -8.13 -15.54 -31.41
CA ILE A 705 -8.63 -16.75 -30.75
C ILE A 705 -9.91 -17.22 -31.43
N LYS A 706 -10.89 -16.33 -31.67
CA LYS A 706 -12.14 -16.66 -32.39
C LYS A 706 -11.90 -17.19 -33.80
N SER A 707 -10.92 -16.63 -34.53
CA SER A 707 -10.59 -17.06 -35.89
C SER A 707 -9.95 -18.45 -35.97
N ARG A 708 -9.14 -18.82 -34.97
CA ARG A 708 -8.46 -20.12 -34.91
C ARG A 708 -9.26 -21.19 -34.18
N LEU A 709 -10.14 -20.79 -33.25
CA LEU A 709 -10.99 -21.67 -32.45
C LEU A 709 -12.49 -21.33 -32.63
N PRO A 710 -13.05 -21.43 -33.85
CA PRO A 710 -14.50 -21.23 -34.04
C PRO A 710 -15.32 -22.27 -33.26
N PRO A 711 -16.55 -21.95 -32.84
CA PRO A 711 -17.47 -22.94 -32.26
C PRO A 711 -17.68 -24.12 -33.21
N GLN A 712 -17.75 -25.34 -32.67
CA GLN A 712 -18.07 -26.53 -33.46
C GLN A 712 -19.57 -26.80 -33.54
N GLY A 713 -20.39 -26.13 -32.71
CA GLY A 713 -21.83 -26.37 -32.62
C GLY A 713 -22.15 -27.62 -31.82
N ASN A 714 -23.41 -28.05 -31.85
CA ASN A 714 -23.86 -29.32 -31.26
C ASN A 714 -23.69 -30.46 -32.25
#